data_AF-A0AA39GK08-F1
#
_entry.id   AF-A0AA39GK08-F1
#
_cell.length_a   1.000
_cell.length_b   1.000
_cell.length_c   1.000
_cell.angle_alpha   90.00
_cell.angle_beta   90.00
_cell.angle_gamma   90.00
#
_symmetry.space_group_name_H-M   'P 1'
#
loop_
_entity.id
_entity.type
_entity.pdbx_description
1 polymer ?
#
loop_
_entity_poly.entity_id
_entity_poly.type
_entity_poly.pdbx_seq_one_letter_code
_entity_poly.pdbx_strand_id
1 'polypeptide(L)'
;MSRPWTDVVAEKRAIRDQKLAKSYGEDDAQLDPRIIAAKDISDLTSLLETRQVTCEAVILAHIAKAKEAHRRTNCLTEICFDEALQQAKELDAFQQEHGKLKGPLHGVPVSLKDQFDLQGLDSTLGYVGRAFKPAATDCVLVKVLKQLGAVIIAKTNLPQSILWGETDNPLWGLTTHPMNPAFTPGGSTGGEGTLLALNGSVLGWGTDIGGSIRIPAHMNGLWGFKPSSARFSYEGVAVSQDGQHQIPSVVGPMARTLNTLTSASKAILEAKSWTLDPQLPPVPWKEDVYQEYLRKPLVVGVMVDDGTVRVHPPIERIFREFCAKLEAAGHELVPWDTSLNLGCIKIMDEHYVVDGGEDIRRDVTAGGEPFMPHVQALVDRGSPISVYEYWQLNKRKKAQQAAYNAMWNAARSPSSGRPVDVLLVPTAPHTAIPHRTLRYPGYTKLFNFLDYTALSFPAGKTDKALDLPSPVPYEPRNAADAWNWGLYDIENMDGYDVGLQILTRVSTRQRISARRKKITRALYHYLVEPLGVLFLLRFPPVSLTVLIAAIAFSSVYVLNIAIQYGFSRPPYNFSETSVGVTYMATGMGFVVSSIVGGPWMDSIMKREARKAGRYNAQGRLIYLPEDRMKENAWVANTLYPLSLLWFGWSMYYGVQFMVPITALFVFGFSSMLHFTLGTTMLTEFVRKRSSAGVAVNNFVRNILSCGGTIIAAPWIHGVGVGYMMTTICVVCSLLGFLGIWLISRNAQKWRATMDEALKKMD
;
A
#
# COMPACT_ATOMS: atom_id res chain seq x y z
N MET A 1 -36.02 -37.78 -8.42
CA MET A 1 -36.89 -36.62 -8.11
C MET A 1 -36.03 -35.62 -7.37
N SER A 2 -36.03 -34.35 -7.77
CA SER A 2 -35.35 -33.30 -7.00
C SER A 2 -35.99 -33.22 -5.61
N ARG A 3 -35.15 -33.08 -4.59
CA ARG A 3 -35.61 -32.89 -3.21
C ARG A 3 -36.45 -31.60 -3.12
N PRO A 4 -37.62 -31.60 -2.45
CA PRO A 4 -38.40 -30.38 -2.24
C PRO A 4 -37.56 -29.28 -1.59
N TRP A 5 -37.70 -28.04 -2.07
CA TRP A 5 -36.94 -26.89 -1.56
C TRP A 5 -37.16 -26.68 -0.05
N THR A 6 -38.37 -26.97 0.45
CA THR A 6 -38.72 -26.90 1.87
C THR A 6 -37.90 -27.86 2.73
N ASP A 7 -37.55 -29.03 2.21
CA ASP A 7 -36.76 -30.02 2.94
C ASP A 7 -35.31 -29.58 3.04
N VAL A 8 -34.77 -28.95 1.98
CA VAL A 8 -33.43 -28.34 1.96
C VAL A 8 -33.36 -27.23 3.00
N VAL A 9 -34.37 -26.35 3.04
CA VAL A 9 -34.49 -25.28 4.05
C VAL A 9 -34.54 -25.84 5.46
N ALA A 10 -35.40 -26.84 5.70
CA ALA A 10 -35.57 -27.44 7.02
C ALA A 10 -34.26 -28.03 7.55
N GLU A 11 -33.54 -28.80 6.72
CA GLU A 11 -32.23 -29.36 7.11
C GLU A 11 -31.20 -28.26 7.34
N LYS A 12 -31.10 -27.28 6.43
CA LYS A 12 -30.09 -26.22 6.55
C LYS A 12 -30.29 -25.39 7.82
N ARG A 13 -31.54 -25.06 8.16
CA ARG A 13 -31.88 -24.38 9.43
C ARG A 13 -31.65 -25.27 10.64
N ALA A 14 -31.98 -26.56 10.57
CA ALA A 14 -31.73 -27.49 11.67
C ALA A 14 -30.23 -27.56 12.04
N ILE A 15 -29.33 -27.55 11.05
CA ILE A 15 -27.87 -27.51 11.28
C ILE A 15 -27.47 -26.22 11.99
N ARG A 16 -27.97 -25.06 11.53
CA ARG A 16 -27.71 -23.77 12.18
C ARG A 16 -28.23 -23.77 13.62
N ASP A 17 -29.48 -24.18 13.80
CA ASP A 17 -30.17 -24.15 15.09
C ASP A 17 -29.54 -25.13 16.09
N GLN A 18 -29.02 -26.28 15.62
CA GLN A 18 -28.22 -27.20 16.44
C GLN A 18 -26.93 -26.54 16.95
N LYS A 19 -26.20 -25.82 16.08
CA LYS A 19 -25.01 -25.06 16.48
C LYS A 19 -25.36 -23.94 17.46
N LEU A 20 -26.49 -23.26 17.28
CA LEU A 20 -26.97 -22.24 18.22
C LEU A 20 -27.40 -22.83 19.57
N ALA A 21 -28.00 -24.02 19.60
CA ALA A 21 -28.44 -24.67 20.82
C ALA A 21 -27.29 -25.23 21.67
N LYS A 22 -26.14 -25.53 21.04
CA LYS A 22 -24.93 -25.96 21.74
C LYS A 22 -24.50 -24.90 22.76
N SER A 23 -24.10 -25.35 23.95
CA SER A 23 -23.39 -24.53 24.94
C SER A 23 -21.90 -24.61 24.66
N TYR A 24 -21.27 -23.45 24.70
CA TYR A 24 -19.86 -23.20 24.46
C TYR A 24 -19.12 -22.78 25.75
N GLY A 25 -19.81 -22.77 26.90
CA GLY A 25 -19.30 -22.23 28.18
C GLY A 25 -19.59 -20.75 28.37
N GLU A 26 -20.43 -20.16 27.52
CA GLU A 26 -20.85 -18.76 27.57
C GLU A 26 -21.81 -18.45 28.73
N ASP A 27 -22.48 -19.47 29.27
CA ASP A 27 -23.36 -19.35 30.43
C ASP A 27 -22.58 -19.34 31.76
N ASP A 28 -21.42 -20.02 31.80
CA ASP A 28 -20.53 -20.10 32.98
C ASP A 28 -19.54 -18.94 33.03
N ALA A 29 -19.22 -18.36 31.87
CA ALA A 29 -18.48 -17.12 31.78
C ALA A 29 -19.37 -15.98 32.26
N GLN A 30 -19.32 -15.62 33.55
CA GLN A 30 -19.83 -14.33 33.99
C GLN A 30 -19.27 -13.27 33.04
N LEU A 31 -20.12 -12.70 32.18
CA LEU A 31 -19.71 -11.76 31.14
C LEU A 31 -18.90 -10.66 31.79
N ASP A 32 -17.58 -10.69 31.60
CA ASP A 32 -16.70 -9.74 32.26
C ASP A 32 -17.20 -8.33 31.92
N PRO A 33 -17.58 -7.52 32.92
CA PRO A 33 -18.15 -6.20 32.67
C PRO A 33 -17.25 -5.32 31.81
N ARG A 34 -15.93 -5.55 31.83
CA ARG A 34 -14.94 -4.84 31.02
C ARG A 34 -15.11 -5.12 29.53
N ILE A 35 -15.43 -6.36 29.16
CA ILE A 35 -15.65 -6.76 27.75
C ILE A 35 -16.91 -6.09 27.22
N ILE A 36 -17.99 -6.10 28.00
CA ILE A 36 -19.26 -5.48 27.60
C ILE A 36 -19.17 -3.95 27.56
N ALA A 37 -18.35 -3.36 28.45
CA ALA A 37 -18.10 -1.93 28.48
C ALA A 37 -17.19 -1.43 27.34
N ALA A 38 -16.40 -2.30 26.72
CA ALA A 38 -15.54 -1.95 25.59
C ALA A 38 -16.39 -1.45 24.41
N LYS A 39 -16.14 -0.21 23.97
CA LYS A 39 -16.96 0.45 22.95
C LYS A 39 -16.44 0.20 21.56
N ASP A 40 -15.14 0.00 21.42
CA ASP A 40 -14.47 -0.13 20.12
C ASP A 40 -13.26 -1.07 20.14
N ILE A 41 -12.63 -1.24 18.97
CA ILE A 41 -11.44 -2.07 18.79
C ILE A 41 -10.29 -1.63 19.71
N SER A 42 -10.08 -0.32 19.91
CA SER A 42 -8.98 0.18 20.72
C SER A 42 -9.16 -0.17 22.20
N ASP A 43 -10.37 -0.04 22.73
CA ASP A 43 -10.70 -0.46 24.09
C ASP A 43 -10.43 -1.96 24.28
N LEU A 44 -10.95 -2.78 23.35
CA LEU A 44 -10.86 -4.24 23.44
C LEU A 44 -9.42 -4.75 23.32
N THR A 45 -8.68 -4.23 22.33
CA THR A 45 -7.28 -4.61 22.12
C THR A 45 -6.38 -4.13 23.26
N SER A 46 -6.69 -3.01 23.92
CA SER A 46 -5.99 -2.57 25.13
C SER A 46 -6.21 -3.51 26.32
N LEU A 47 -7.44 -4.00 26.52
CA LEU A 47 -7.73 -4.99 27.56
C LEU A 47 -6.97 -6.30 27.31
N LEU A 48 -6.90 -6.74 26.05
CA LEU A 48 -6.14 -7.92 25.65
C LEU A 48 -4.63 -7.71 25.80
N GLU A 49 -4.09 -6.58 25.35
CA GLU A 49 -2.66 -6.23 25.45
C GLU A 49 -2.19 -6.20 26.91
N THR A 50 -3.01 -5.62 27.80
CA THR A 50 -2.75 -5.57 29.25
C THR A 50 -3.11 -6.86 29.98
N ARG A 51 -3.58 -7.90 29.26
CA ARG A 51 -3.98 -9.21 29.79
C ARG A 51 -5.03 -9.13 30.90
N GLN A 52 -5.89 -8.11 30.86
CA GLN A 52 -7.01 -7.98 31.77
C GLN A 52 -8.13 -8.97 31.44
N VAL A 53 -8.22 -9.36 30.18
CA VAL A 53 -9.16 -10.36 29.62
C VAL A 53 -8.40 -11.25 28.63
N THR A 54 -8.94 -12.43 28.34
CA THR A 54 -8.42 -13.35 27.30
C THR A 54 -9.25 -13.25 26.03
N CYS A 55 -8.68 -13.65 24.88
CA CYS A 55 -9.42 -13.77 23.63
C CYS A 55 -10.59 -14.74 23.77
N GLU A 56 -10.39 -15.88 24.45
CA GLU A 56 -11.47 -16.84 24.70
C GLU A 56 -12.65 -16.19 25.44
N ALA A 57 -12.41 -15.42 26.50
CA ALA A 57 -13.45 -14.73 27.24
C ALA A 57 -14.19 -13.68 26.39
N VAL A 58 -13.46 -12.96 25.54
CA VAL A 58 -14.03 -11.99 24.59
C VAL A 58 -14.96 -12.65 23.60
N ILE A 59 -14.55 -13.78 23.02
CA ILE A 59 -15.35 -14.50 22.02
C ILE A 59 -16.57 -15.16 22.66
N LEU A 60 -16.44 -15.78 23.83
CA LEU A 60 -17.59 -16.33 24.58
C LEU A 60 -18.63 -15.24 24.88
N ALA A 61 -18.19 -14.06 25.30
CA ALA A 61 -19.09 -12.95 25.60
C ALA A 61 -19.91 -12.49 24.38
N HIS A 62 -19.28 -12.45 23.21
CA HIS A 62 -19.96 -12.07 21.98
C HIS A 62 -20.82 -13.20 21.40
N ILE A 63 -20.45 -14.47 21.61
CA ILE A 63 -21.29 -15.64 21.27
C ILE A 63 -22.62 -15.56 22.04
N ALA A 64 -22.60 -15.29 23.34
CA ALA A 64 -23.81 -15.13 24.14
C ALA A 64 -24.73 -14.04 23.57
N LYS A 65 -24.16 -12.87 23.22
CA LYS A 65 -24.90 -11.76 22.62
C LYS A 65 -25.38 -12.07 21.20
N ALA A 66 -24.62 -12.82 20.41
CA ALA A 66 -25.00 -13.24 19.06
C ALA A 66 -26.19 -14.22 19.09
N LYS A 67 -26.19 -15.18 20.02
CA LYS A 67 -27.32 -16.10 20.24
C LYS A 67 -28.59 -15.34 20.65
N GLU A 68 -28.47 -14.38 21.57
CA GLU A 68 -29.58 -13.52 21.97
C GLU A 68 -30.10 -12.64 20.82
N ALA A 69 -29.20 -12.06 20.04
CA ALA A 69 -29.57 -11.29 18.85
C ALA A 69 -30.33 -12.17 17.86
N HIS A 70 -29.83 -13.38 17.59
CA HIS A 70 -30.48 -14.33 16.69
C HIS A 70 -31.89 -14.70 17.16
N ARG A 71 -32.05 -15.00 18.45
CA ARG A 71 -33.35 -15.34 19.04
C ARG A 71 -34.38 -14.22 18.86
N ARG A 72 -33.93 -12.96 18.92
CA ARG A 72 -34.79 -11.78 18.76
C ARG A 72 -35.07 -11.40 17.32
N THR A 73 -34.13 -11.61 16.40
CA THR A 73 -34.19 -11.00 15.06
C THR A 73 -33.94 -11.95 13.90
N ASN A 74 -33.56 -13.22 14.13
CA ASN A 74 -33.21 -14.20 13.08
C ASN A 74 -32.09 -13.71 12.13
N CYS A 75 -31.03 -13.12 12.70
CA CYS A 75 -29.99 -12.42 11.94
C CYS A 75 -28.80 -13.27 11.46
N LEU A 76 -28.70 -14.55 11.87
CA LEU A 76 -27.54 -15.41 11.59
C LEU A 76 -27.89 -16.51 10.57
N THR A 77 -26.92 -16.84 9.71
CA THR A 77 -27.04 -17.90 8.70
C THR A 77 -26.12 -19.08 9.04
N GLU A 78 -24.82 -18.92 8.84
CA GLU A 78 -23.80 -19.93 9.16
C GLU A 78 -23.11 -19.60 10.50
N ILE A 79 -22.91 -20.61 11.35
CA ILE A 79 -22.35 -20.44 12.70
C ILE A 79 -20.93 -21.01 12.75
N CYS A 80 -19.98 -20.18 13.23
CA CYS A 80 -18.54 -20.47 13.29
C CYS A 80 -18.00 -20.52 14.72
N PHE A 81 -18.85 -20.73 15.73
CA PHE A 81 -18.49 -20.57 17.14
C PHE A 81 -17.40 -21.54 17.60
N ASP A 82 -17.43 -22.78 17.12
CA ASP A 82 -16.41 -23.78 17.45
C ASP A 82 -15.02 -23.37 16.93
N GLU A 83 -14.95 -23.00 15.65
CA GLU A 83 -13.73 -22.55 15.00
C GLU A 83 -13.24 -21.22 15.60
N ALA A 84 -14.17 -20.33 15.96
CA ALA A 84 -13.86 -19.06 16.60
C ALA A 84 -13.21 -19.24 17.98
N LEU A 85 -13.71 -20.16 18.81
CA LEU A 85 -13.13 -20.44 20.13
C LEU A 85 -11.78 -21.14 20.02
N GLN A 86 -11.64 -22.06 19.07
CA GLN A 86 -10.35 -22.67 18.78
C GLN A 86 -9.31 -21.60 18.38
N GLN A 87 -9.67 -20.71 17.46
CA GLN A 87 -8.81 -19.60 17.06
C GLN A 87 -8.51 -18.66 18.24
N ALA A 88 -9.49 -18.38 19.12
CA ALA A 88 -9.29 -17.53 20.29
C ALA A 88 -8.23 -18.10 21.24
N LYS A 89 -8.27 -19.42 21.51
CA LYS A 89 -7.28 -20.13 22.32
C LYS A 89 -5.88 -20.08 21.69
N GLU A 90 -5.79 -20.23 20.38
CA GLU A 90 -4.52 -20.10 19.64
C GLU A 90 -3.95 -18.67 19.73
N LEU A 91 -4.79 -17.65 19.71
CA LEU A 91 -4.38 -16.26 19.89
C LEU A 91 -3.87 -16.00 21.32
N ASP A 92 -4.55 -16.53 22.33
CA ASP A 92 -4.11 -16.46 23.73
C ASP A 92 -2.75 -17.17 23.92
N ALA A 93 -2.59 -18.37 23.35
CA ALA A 93 -1.32 -19.10 23.38
C ALA A 93 -0.20 -18.33 22.66
N PHE A 94 -0.47 -17.75 21.48
CA PHE A 94 0.48 -16.90 20.76
C PHE A 94 0.92 -15.70 21.60
N GLN A 95 -0.02 -15.02 22.27
CA GLN A 95 0.29 -13.89 23.13
C GLN A 95 1.11 -14.30 24.37
N GLN A 96 0.83 -15.49 24.92
CA GLN A 96 1.59 -16.07 26.02
C GLN A 96 3.03 -16.37 25.61
N GLU A 97 3.23 -16.99 24.45
CA GLU A 97 4.55 -17.38 23.92
C GLU A 97 5.40 -16.17 23.50
N HIS A 98 4.82 -15.21 22.78
CA HIS A 98 5.58 -14.13 22.16
C HIS A 98 5.51 -12.79 22.92
N GLY A 99 4.69 -12.68 23.96
CA GLY A 99 4.56 -11.46 24.77
C GLY A 99 3.95 -10.27 24.03
N LYS A 100 3.27 -10.49 22.89
CA LYS A 100 2.65 -9.45 22.06
C LYS A 100 1.41 -9.96 21.34
N LEU A 101 0.53 -9.04 20.93
CA LEU A 101 -0.62 -9.37 20.09
C LEU A 101 -0.17 -9.78 18.68
N LYS A 102 -0.96 -10.64 18.02
CA LYS A 102 -0.72 -11.12 16.64
C LYS A 102 -0.83 -10.00 15.59
N GLY A 103 -1.71 -9.03 15.84
CA GLY A 103 -1.99 -7.93 14.92
C GLY A 103 -3.00 -6.95 15.51
N PRO A 104 -3.35 -5.89 14.76
CA PRO A 104 -4.21 -4.80 15.24
C PRO A 104 -5.67 -5.21 15.46
N LEU A 105 -6.08 -6.41 15.01
CA LEU A 105 -7.43 -6.95 15.21
C LEU A 105 -7.41 -8.21 16.10
N HIS A 106 -6.34 -8.45 16.85
CA HIS A 106 -6.19 -9.62 17.71
C HIS A 106 -7.38 -9.77 18.66
N GLY A 107 -8.08 -10.92 18.57
CA GLY A 107 -9.20 -11.27 19.42
C GLY A 107 -10.49 -10.48 19.14
N VAL A 108 -10.52 -9.63 18.10
CA VAL A 108 -11.71 -8.84 17.75
C VAL A 108 -12.77 -9.77 17.12
N PRO A 109 -13.99 -9.86 17.68
CA PRO A 109 -15.10 -10.61 17.07
C PRO A 109 -15.60 -9.92 15.81
N VAL A 110 -15.67 -10.67 14.72
CA VAL A 110 -16.09 -10.19 13.39
C VAL A 110 -17.24 -11.04 12.85
N SER A 111 -18.23 -10.38 12.26
CA SER A 111 -19.31 -11.00 11.49
C SER A 111 -19.25 -10.61 10.03
N LEU A 112 -19.74 -11.48 9.16
CA LEU A 112 -19.72 -11.28 7.71
C LEU A 112 -21.11 -11.51 7.13
N LYS A 113 -21.56 -10.65 6.22
CA LYS A 113 -22.76 -10.92 5.41
C LYS A 113 -22.66 -12.30 4.72
N ASP A 114 -23.78 -12.98 4.51
CA ASP A 114 -23.79 -14.34 3.97
C ASP A 114 -23.09 -14.53 2.61
N GLN A 115 -22.83 -13.47 1.84
CA GLN A 115 -22.16 -13.58 0.55
C GLN A 115 -20.62 -13.66 0.58
N PHE A 116 -19.97 -13.51 1.74
CA PHE A 116 -18.51 -13.63 1.85
C PHE A 116 -18.09 -15.10 1.94
N ASP A 117 -17.17 -15.53 1.06
CA ASP A 117 -16.67 -16.90 1.10
C ASP A 117 -15.79 -17.12 2.33
N LEU A 118 -16.19 -18.10 3.14
CA LEU A 118 -15.48 -18.61 4.29
C LEU A 118 -15.34 -20.11 4.08
N GLN A 119 -14.11 -20.61 4.08
CA GLN A 119 -13.80 -21.99 3.73
C GLN A 119 -14.67 -22.97 4.54
N GLY A 120 -15.34 -23.89 3.84
CA GLY A 120 -16.19 -24.91 4.47
C GLY A 120 -17.62 -24.48 4.76
N LEU A 121 -18.00 -23.21 4.53
CA LEU A 121 -19.36 -22.70 4.70
C LEU A 121 -19.95 -22.18 3.39
N ASP A 122 -21.27 -22.21 3.29
CA ASP A 122 -21.97 -21.78 2.07
C ASP A 122 -22.02 -20.26 1.95
N SER A 123 -22.01 -19.76 0.72
CA SER A 123 -22.40 -18.38 0.36
C SER A 123 -23.71 -18.43 -0.43
N THR A 124 -24.84 -18.33 0.27
CA THR A 124 -26.15 -18.73 -0.26
C THR A 124 -26.86 -17.62 -1.04
N LEU A 125 -26.61 -16.36 -0.68
CA LEU A 125 -27.32 -15.19 -1.21
C LEU A 125 -28.86 -15.26 -1.00
N GLY A 126 -29.30 -16.05 -0.01
CA GLY A 126 -30.71 -16.31 0.24
C GLY A 126 -31.39 -17.24 -0.79
N TYR A 127 -30.63 -17.86 -1.69
CA TYR A 127 -31.12 -18.88 -2.62
C TYR A 127 -31.04 -20.27 -2.03
N VAL A 128 -32.10 -21.06 -2.20
CA VAL A 128 -32.10 -22.47 -1.77
C VAL A 128 -31.18 -23.30 -2.65
N GLY A 129 -31.09 -22.97 -3.95
CA GLY A 129 -30.21 -23.63 -4.91
C GLY A 129 -28.72 -23.50 -4.62
N ARG A 130 -28.32 -22.63 -3.68
CA ARG A 130 -26.93 -22.44 -3.23
C ARG A 130 -26.62 -23.04 -1.85
N ALA A 131 -27.60 -23.68 -1.21
CA ALA A 131 -27.36 -24.43 0.03
C ALA A 131 -26.53 -25.70 -0.24
N PHE A 132 -25.74 -26.10 0.75
CA PHE A 132 -24.84 -27.26 0.75
C PHE A 132 -23.78 -27.19 -0.37
N LYS A 133 -23.27 -25.99 -0.63
CA LYS A 133 -22.21 -25.68 -1.59
C LYS A 133 -21.12 -24.86 -0.90
N PRO A 134 -20.34 -25.50 0.00
CA PRO A 134 -19.39 -24.77 0.82
C PRO A 134 -18.27 -24.19 -0.02
N ALA A 135 -17.81 -22.99 0.34
CA ALA A 135 -16.69 -22.35 -0.33
C ALA A 135 -15.40 -23.17 -0.15
N ALA A 136 -14.65 -23.36 -1.23
CA ALA A 136 -13.40 -24.11 -1.21
C ALA A 136 -12.27 -23.35 -0.48
N THR A 137 -12.31 -22.02 -0.50
CA THR A 137 -11.28 -21.16 0.10
C THR A 137 -11.89 -19.90 0.68
N ASP A 138 -11.23 -19.32 1.67
CA ASP A 138 -11.54 -17.98 2.18
C ASP A 138 -11.38 -16.91 1.09
N CYS A 139 -12.29 -15.93 1.11
CA CYS A 139 -12.16 -14.70 0.33
C CYS A 139 -10.95 -13.87 0.78
N VAL A 140 -10.50 -12.93 -0.07
CA VAL A 140 -9.29 -12.13 0.24
C VAL A 140 -9.47 -11.32 1.52
N LEU A 141 -10.64 -10.74 1.76
CA LEU A 141 -10.93 -10.00 2.99
C LEU A 141 -10.79 -10.90 4.23
N VAL A 142 -11.35 -12.11 4.20
CA VAL A 142 -11.29 -13.07 5.31
C VAL A 142 -9.85 -13.48 5.61
N LYS A 143 -9.05 -13.78 4.57
CA LYS A 143 -7.62 -14.09 4.73
C LYS A 143 -6.89 -12.98 5.47
N VAL A 144 -7.13 -11.72 5.07
CA VAL A 144 -6.51 -10.54 5.69
C VAL A 144 -7.00 -10.34 7.13
N LEU A 145 -8.30 -10.50 7.40
CA LEU A 145 -8.85 -10.40 8.75
C LEU A 145 -8.20 -11.43 9.71
N LYS A 146 -8.16 -12.71 9.30
CA LYS A 146 -7.52 -13.78 10.09
C LYS A 146 -6.03 -13.51 10.31
N GLN A 147 -5.32 -12.99 9.30
CA GLN A 147 -3.91 -12.59 9.41
C GLN A 147 -3.70 -11.49 10.46
N LEU A 148 -4.61 -10.51 10.52
CA LEU A 148 -4.56 -9.41 11.49
C LEU A 148 -5.02 -9.81 12.91
N GLY A 149 -5.45 -11.07 13.09
CA GLY A 149 -5.86 -11.64 14.36
C GLY A 149 -7.35 -11.52 14.67
N ALA A 150 -8.19 -11.08 13.73
CA ALA A 150 -9.64 -11.05 13.90
C ALA A 150 -10.21 -12.48 13.93
N VAL A 151 -11.28 -12.67 14.70
CA VAL A 151 -11.95 -13.95 14.90
C VAL A 151 -13.36 -13.85 14.32
N ILE A 152 -13.65 -14.68 13.31
CA ILE A 152 -14.95 -14.66 12.63
C ILE A 152 -15.91 -15.59 13.37
N ILE A 153 -17.03 -15.05 13.86
CA ILE A 153 -17.95 -15.81 14.73
C ILE A 153 -19.17 -16.37 13.99
N ALA A 154 -19.65 -15.69 12.95
CA ALA A 154 -20.84 -16.10 12.19
C ALA A 154 -20.96 -15.35 10.86
N LYS A 155 -21.80 -15.90 9.98
CA LYS A 155 -22.35 -15.21 8.81
C LYS A 155 -23.76 -14.67 9.10
N THR A 156 -24.14 -13.57 8.45
CA THR A 156 -25.40 -12.86 8.74
C THR A 156 -26.36 -12.79 7.55
N ASN A 157 -27.65 -12.75 7.89
CA ASN A 157 -28.75 -12.89 6.95
C ASN A 157 -28.90 -11.68 6.00
N LEU A 158 -29.45 -11.96 4.82
CA LEU A 158 -29.58 -11.04 3.69
C LEU A 158 -30.86 -11.38 2.87
N PRO A 159 -31.40 -10.50 2.02
CA PRO A 159 -32.56 -10.81 1.18
C PRO A 159 -32.22 -11.71 -0.02
N GLN A 160 -33.20 -12.48 -0.51
CA GLN A 160 -33.03 -13.30 -1.72
C GLN A 160 -32.46 -12.41 -2.84
N SER A 161 -31.43 -12.89 -3.54
CA SER A 161 -30.71 -12.19 -4.62
C SER A 161 -29.88 -10.98 -4.21
N ILE A 162 -29.81 -10.59 -2.93
CA ILE A 162 -29.15 -9.37 -2.41
C ILE A 162 -29.64 -8.03 -2.96
N LEU A 163 -30.61 -8.01 -3.88
CA LEU A 163 -31.13 -6.84 -4.60
C LEU A 163 -32.42 -6.29 -3.98
N TRP A 164 -32.43 -6.13 -2.66
CA TRP A 164 -33.53 -5.50 -1.95
C TRP A 164 -33.05 -4.75 -0.70
N GLY A 165 -33.76 -3.67 -0.34
CA GLY A 165 -33.46 -2.80 0.79
C GLY A 165 -33.94 -3.32 2.15
N GLU A 166 -34.44 -4.55 2.21
CA GLU A 166 -34.87 -5.24 3.43
C GLU A 166 -34.22 -6.63 3.50
N THR A 167 -34.52 -7.43 4.54
CA THR A 167 -33.84 -8.72 4.77
C THR A 167 -34.84 -9.85 4.98
N ASP A 168 -35.26 -10.48 3.88
CA ASP A 168 -36.15 -11.66 3.86
C ASP A 168 -35.78 -12.58 2.69
N ASN A 169 -35.76 -13.89 2.91
CA ASN A 169 -35.49 -14.87 1.87
C ASN A 169 -36.08 -16.25 2.24
N PRO A 170 -36.35 -17.13 1.25
CA PRO A 170 -36.91 -18.46 1.53
C PRO A 170 -36.01 -19.35 2.39
N LEU A 171 -34.69 -19.25 2.25
CA LEU A 171 -33.74 -20.14 2.92
C LEU A 171 -33.62 -19.86 4.42
N TRP A 172 -33.35 -18.62 4.82
CA TRP A 172 -33.10 -18.23 6.21
C TRP A 172 -34.27 -17.51 6.89
N GLY A 173 -35.22 -17.01 6.09
CA GLY A 173 -36.40 -16.31 6.57
C GLY A 173 -36.16 -14.81 6.84
N LEU A 174 -37.20 -14.20 7.41
CA LEU A 174 -37.25 -12.77 7.71
C LEU A 174 -36.31 -12.40 8.87
N THR A 175 -35.53 -11.34 8.70
CA THR A 175 -34.82 -10.66 9.80
C THR A 175 -35.61 -9.44 10.24
N THR A 176 -35.79 -9.24 11.54
CA THR A 176 -36.62 -8.16 12.08
C THR A 176 -35.82 -7.09 12.83
N HIS A 177 -36.35 -5.86 12.91
CA HIS A 177 -35.69 -4.79 13.66
C HIS A 177 -35.66 -5.09 15.18
N PRO A 178 -34.58 -4.76 15.91
CA PRO A 178 -34.45 -5.11 17.33
C PRO A 178 -35.47 -4.46 18.26
N MET A 179 -35.98 -3.27 17.90
CA MET A 179 -36.98 -2.54 18.70
C MET A 179 -38.40 -3.04 18.46
N ASN A 180 -38.73 -3.46 17.25
CA ASN A 180 -40.08 -3.90 16.89
C ASN A 180 -40.01 -4.96 15.78
N PRO A 181 -40.53 -6.18 16.01
CA PRO A 181 -40.47 -7.24 15.02
C PRO A 181 -41.30 -6.96 13.75
N ALA A 182 -42.26 -6.03 13.79
CA ALA A 182 -43.05 -5.63 12.63
C ALA A 182 -42.30 -4.72 11.63
N PHE A 183 -41.11 -4.24 12.01
CA PHE A 183 -40.32 -3.29 11.24
C PHE A 183 -39.07 -3.92 10.65
N THR A 184 -38.67 -3.41 9.49
CA THR A 184 -37.47 -3.87 8.78
C THR A 184 -36.20 -3.30 9.42
N PRO A 185 -35.13 -4.09 9.57
CA PRO A 185 -33.82 -3.57 9.93
C PRO A 185 -33.07 -2.96 8.72
N GLY A 186 -33.72 -2.91 7.55
CA GLY A 186 -33.08 -2.55 6.30
C GLY A 186 -32.34 -3.72 5.67
N GLY A 187 -31.66 -3.45 4.56
CA GLY A 187 -31.01 -4.45 3.74
C GLY A 187 -30.19 -3.83 2.61
N SER A 188 -29.41 -4.62 1.88
CA SER A 188 -29.35 -6.08 1.96
C SER A 188 -28.45 -6.63 3.08
N THR A 189 -27.79 -5.79 3.88
CA THR A 189 -26.94 -6.22 5.01
C THR A 189 -27.66 -6.06 6.37
N GLY A 190 -28.95 -6.44 6.44
CA GLY A 190 -29.77 -6.24 7.65
C GLY A 190 -29.39 -7.17 8.80
N GLY A 191 -28.91 -8.38 8.51
CA GLY A 191 -28.39 -9.30 9.53
C GLY A 191 -27.26 -8.67 10.35
N GLU A 192 -26.24 -8.10 9.69
CA GLU A 192 -25.18 -7.32 10.35
C GLU A 192 -25.76 -6.16 11.17
N GLY A 193 -26.71 -5.41 10.60
CA GLY A 193 -27.33 -4.26 11.26
C GLY A 193 -27.91 -4.61 12.64
N THR A 194 -28.70 -5.68 12.71
CA THR A 194 -29.29 -6.10 13.98
C THR A 194 -28.29 -6.75 14.93
N LEU A 195 -27.35 -7.54 14.40
CA LEU A 195 -26.33 -8.21 15.21
C LEU A 195 -25.41 -7.20 15.92
N LEU A 196 -24.97 -6.17 15.19
CA LEU A 196 -24.14 -5.10 15.72
C LEU A 196 -24.92 -4.23 16.72
N ALA A 197 -26.17 -3.88 16.43
CA ALA A 197 -27.01 -3.10 17.34
C ALA A 197 -27.28 -3.81 18.68
N LEU A 198 -27.23 -5.15 18.69
CA LEU A 198 -27.40 -5.98 19.88
C LEU A 198 -26.08 -6.44 20.51
N ASN A 199 -24.94 -5.87 20.10
CA ASN A 199 -23.59 -6.19 20.59
C ASN A 199 -23.19 -7.66 20.38
N GLY A 200 -23.78 -8.36 19.41
CA GLY A 200 -23.38 -9.73 19.07
C GLY A 200 -22.05 -9.81 18.32
N SER A 201 -21.56 -8.68 17.81
CA SER A 201 -20.27 -8.54 17.12
C SER A 201 -19.70 -7.13 17.36
N VAL A 202 -18.38 -6.96 17.19
CA VAL A 202 -17.72 -5.64 17.27
C VAL A 202 -17.63 -4.99 15.89
N LEU A 203 -17.34 -5.79 14.87
CA LEU A 203 -17.12 -5.35 13.49
C LEU A 203 -17.88 -6.26 12.52
N GLY A 204 -18.70 -5.66 11.67
CA GLY A 204 -19.42 -6.38 10.61
C GLY A 204 -18.89 -5.99 9.23
N TRP A 205 -18.99 -6.90 8.27
CA TRP A 205 -18.69 -6.58 6.86
C TRP A 205 -19.90 -6.86 5.98
N GLY A 206 -20.23 -5.87 5.16
CA GLY A 206 -21.33 -5.92 4.21
C GLY A 206 -20.88 -5.54 2.80
N THR A 207 -21.85 -5.49 1.91
CA THR A 207 -21.67 -5.02 0.54
C THR A 207 -22.73 -4.01 0.17
N ASP A 208 -22.45 -3.13 -0.78
CA ASP A 208 -23.32 -2.01 -1.15
C ASP A 208 -23.23 -1.71 -2.65
N ILE A 209 -24.32 -1.99 -3.37
CA ILE A 209 -24.54 -1.59 -4.78
C ILE A 209 -25.66 -0.54 -4.92
N GLY A 210 -26.50 -0.36 -3.90
CA GLY A 210 -27.60 0.60 -3.92
C GLY A 210 -27.93 1.22 -2.56
N GLY A 211 -27.13 0.93 -1.52
CA GLY A 211 -27.42 1.34 -0.13
C GLY A 211 -27.24 0.25 0.91
N SER A 212 -26.87 -0.96 0.52
CA SER A 212 -26.96 -2.14 1.39
C SER A 212 -26.07 -2.15 2.64
N ILE A 213 -25.07 -1.27 2.76
CA ILE A 213 -24.35 -1.02 4.03
C ILE A 213 -25.03 0.11 4.81
N ARG A 214 -25.44 1.17 4.09
CA ARG A 214 -25.91 2.43 4.66
C ARG A 214 -27.34 2.35 5.17
N ILE A 215 -28.26 1.71 4.46
CA ILE A 215 -29.67 1.56 4.85
C ILE A 215 -29.77 0.79 6.18
N PRO A 216 -29.14 -0.39 6.36
CA PRO A 216 -29.12 -1.03 7.67
C PRO A 216 -28.43 -0.21 8.75
N ALA A 217 -27.33 0.49 8.41
CA ALA A 217 -26.65 1.32 9.39
C ALA A 217 -27.55 2.45 9.92
N HIS A 218 -28.24 3.14 9.00
CA HIS A 218 -29.25 4.16 9.31
C HIS A 218 -30.35 3.65 10.22
N MET A 219 -30.98 2.53 9.86
CA MET A 219 -32.15 2.02 10.58
C MET A 219 -31.82 1.50 11.97
N ASN A 220 -30.59 1.03 12.21
CA ASN A 220 -30.19 0.41 13.48
C ASN A 220 -29.25 1.32 14.32
N GLY A 221 -29.10 2.59 13.96
CA GLY A 221 -28.26 3.53 14.72
C GLY A 221 -26.76 3.22 14.69
N LEU A 222 -26.25 2.74 13.56
CA LEU A 222 -24.86 2.31 13.38
C LEU A 222 -24.09 3.21 12.41
N TRP A 223 -22.77 3.03 12.41
CA TRP A 223 -21.90 3.58 11.39
C TRP A 223 -21.69 2.56 10.26
N GLY A 224 -21.80 3.02 9.02
CA GLY A 224 -21.59 2.20 7.83
C GLY A 224 -20.70 2.90 6.81
N PHE A 225 -19.59 2.28 6.42
CA PHE A 225 -18.65 2.85 5.47
C PHE A 225 -18.76 2.18 4.10
N LYS A 226 -19.24 2.92 3.11
CA LYS A 226 -19.24 2.54 1.71
C LYS A 226 -18.06 3.20 1.00
N PRO A 227 -16.93 2.52 0.80
CA PRO A 227 -15.80 3.11 0.09
C PRO A 227 -16.08 3.26 -1.41
N SER A 228 -15.10 3.80 -2.13
CA SER A 228 -15.00 3.64 -3.59
C SER A 228 -14.85 2.17 -3.97
N SER A 229 -15.43 1.78 -5.11
CA SER A 229 -15.53 0.40 -5.58
C SER A 229 -14.25 -0.44 -5.51
N ALA A 230 -13.11 0.14 -5.86
CA ALA A 230 -11.82 -0.56 -5.86
C ALA A 230 -10.99 -0.33 -4.58
N ARG A 231 -11.62 -0.06 -3.41
CA ARG A 231 -10.85 0.21 -2.17
C ARG A 231 -10.58 -1.04 -1.33
N PHE A 232 -11.53 -1.96 -1.27
CA PHE A 232 -11.42 -3.25 -0.60
C PHE A 232 -11.71 -4.36 -1.61
N SER A 233 -11.07 -5.52 -1.43
CA SER A 233 -11.17 -6.62 -2.37
C SER A 233 -12.58 -7.20 -2.39
N TYR A 234 -13.06 -7.50 -3.60
CA TYR A 234 -14.29 -8.26 -3.84
C TYR A 234 -13.99 -9.73 -4.17
N GLU A 235 -12.72 -10.11 -4.25
CA GLU A 235 -12.29 -11.47 -4.62
C GLU A 235 -12.79 -12.51 -3.59
N GLY A 236 -13.58 -13.47 -4.06
CA GLY A 236 -14.27 -14.46 -3.21
C GLY A 236 -15.51 -13.91 -2.49
N VAL A 237 -16.15 -12.87 -3.03
CA VAL A 237 -17.41 -12.36 -2.50
C VAL A 237 -18.49 -12.51 -3.58
N ALA A 238 -19.42 -13.43 -3.35
CA ALA A 238 -20.39 -13.82 -4.36
C ALA A 238 -21.45 -12.73 -4.62
N VAL A 239 -21.94 -12.69 -5.87
CA VAL A 239 -23.00 -11.76 -6.33
C VAL A 239 -24.05 -12.50 -7.16
N SER A 240 -25.21 -11.86 -7.33
CA SER A 240 -26.32 -12.38 -8.16
C SER A 240 -26.24 -11.98 -9.63
N GLN A 241 -25.32 -11.09 -10.01
CA GLN A 241 -25.14 -10.61 -11.38
C GLN A 241 -23.64 -10.59 -11.68
N ASP A 242 -23.06 -11.79 -11.78
CA ASP A 242 -21.61 -11.94 -11.92
C ASP A 242 -21.13 -11.47 -13.29
N GLY A 243 -19.93 -10.89 -13.36
CA GLY A 243 -19.39 -10.26 -14.57
C GLY A 243 -19.96 -8.87 -14.90
N GLN A 244 -20.92 -8.35 -14.13
CA GLN A 244 -21.31 -6.94 -14.22
C GLN A 244 -20.24 -6.07 -13.55
N HIS A 245 -19.66 -5.13 -14.30
CA HIS A 245 -18.66 -4.19 -13.77
C HIS A 245 -19.01 -2.70 -13.94
N GLN A 246 -20.14 -2.39 -14.59
CA GLN A 246 -20.47 -1.00 -14.91
C GLN A 246 -21.05 -0.27 -13.71
N ILE A 247 -21.82 -0.91 -12.84
CA ILE A 247 -22.23 -0.35 -11.55
C ILE A 247 -21.62 -1.25 -10.49
N PRO A 248 -20.36 -1.00 -10.09
CA PRO A 248 -19.66 -1.90 -9.19
C PRO A 248 -20.33 -1.89 -7.81
N SER A 249 -20.58 -3.09 -7.29
CA SER A 249 -20.81 -3.29 -5.86
C SER A 249 -19.51 -3.06 -5.09
N VAL A 250 -19.61 -2.66 -3.84
CA VAL A 250 -18.44 -2.43 -2.98
C VAL A 250 -18.52 -3.27 -1.72
N VAL A 251 -17.36 -3.67 -1.18
CA VAL A 251 -17.21 -4.24 0.16
C VAL A 251 -16.94 -3.10 1.14
N GLY A 252 -17.54 -3.16 2.35
CA GLY A 252 -17.27 -2.15 3.37
C GLY A 252 -17.68 -2.56 4.78
N PRO A 253 -17.06 -1.96 5.81
CA PRO A 253 -17.33 -2.28 7.21
C PRO A 253 -18.55 -1.55 7.79
N MET A 254 -19.14 -2.16 8.81
CA MET A 254 -20.19 -1.62 9.69
C MET A 254 -19.77 -1.79 11.15
N ALA A 255 -20.07 -0.80 12.00
CA ALA A 255 -19.76 -0.86 13.42
C ALA A 255 -20.64 0.08 14.26
N ARG A 256 -20.60 -0.09 15.58
CA ARG A 256 -21.26 0.82 16.54
C ARG A 256 -20.55 2.16 16.71
N THR A 257 -19.25 2.23 16.37
CA THR A 257 -18.43 3.43 16.56
C THR A 257 -17.61 3.77 15.33
N LEU A 258 -17.40 5.08 15.12
CA LEU A 258 -16.52 5.58 14.07
C LEU A 258 -15.08 5.09 14.25
N ASN A 259 -14.59 4.99 15.49
CA ASN A 259 -13.23 4.53 15.76
C ASN A 259 -13.00 3.09 15.30
N THR A 260 -13.98 2.20 15.50
CA THR A 260 -13.95 0.82 14.99
C THR A 260 -13.83 0.79 13.46
N LEU A 261 -14.68 1.55 12.75
CA LEU A 261 -14.62 1.63 11.29
C LEU A 261 -13.27 2.13 10.79
N THR A 262 -12.75 3.19 11.40
CA THR A 262 -11.47 3.81 11.04
C THR A 262 -10.32 2.85 11.28
N SER A 263 -10.27 2.22 12.46
CA SER A 263 -9.21 1.28 12.84
C SER A 263 -9.21 0.04 11.95
N ALA A 264 -10.38 -0.56 11.71
CA ALA A 264 -10.51 -1.69 10.80
C ALA A 264 -10.12 -1.33 9.36
N SER A 265 -10.64 -0.21 8.84
CA SER A 265 -10.32 0.25 7.48
C SER A 265 -8.83 0.51 7.29
N LYS A 266 -8.19 1.16 8.27
CA LYS A 266 -6.76 1.42 8.28
C LYS A 266 -5.96 0.13 8.29
N ALA A 267 -6.28 -0.80 9.20
CA ALA A 267 -5.60 -2.09 9.31
C ALA A 267 -5.67 -2.91 8.02
N ILE A 268 -6.85 -2.99 7.38
CA ILE A 268 -7.01 -3.72 6.11
C ILE A 268 -6.19 -3.07 4.99
N LEU A 269 -6.15 -1.74 4.89
CA LEU A 269 -5.37 -1.06 3.86
C LEU A 269 -3.85 -1.19 4.09
N GLU A 270 -3.42 -1.19 5.35
CA GLU A 270 -2.01 -1.38 5.73
C GLU A 270 -1.53 -2.83 5.52
N ALA A 271 -2.46 -3.80 5.51
CA ALA A 271 -2.19 -5.19 5.12
C ALA A 271 -1.94 -5.38 3.61
N LYS A 272 -2.14 -4.33 2.80
CA LYS A 272 -1.80 -4.29 1.37
C LYS A 272 -2.50 -5.39 0.54
N SER A 273 -3.80 -5.58 0.73
CA SER A 273 -4.60 -6.61 0.04
C SER A 273 -4.46 -6.65 -1.49
N TRP A 274 -3.98 -5.57 -2.12
CA TRP A 274 -3.61 -5.54 -3.54
C TRP A 274 -2.47 -6.49 -3.93
N THR A 275 -1.78 -7.12 -2.97
CA THR A 275 -0.85 -8.23 -3.26
C THR A 275 -1.55 -9.58 -3.43
N LEU A 276 -2.81 -9.68 -2.99
CA LEU A 276 -3.65 -10.88 -3.10
C LEU A 276 -4.72 -10.75 -4.17
N ASP A 277 -5.15 -9.51 -4.47
CA ASP A 277 -6.14 -9.19 -5.49
C ASP A 277 -5.55 -8.18 -6.51
N PRO A 278 -5.26 -8.60 -7.75
CA PRO A 278 -4.69 -7.72 -8.78
C PRO A 278 -5.65 -6.66 -9.30
N GLN A 279 -6.95 -6.75 -9.02
CA GLN A 279 -7.94 -5.73 -9.38
C GLN A 279 -7.84 -4.50 -8.47
N LEU A 280 -7.22 -4.63 -7.29
CA LEU A 280 -7.06 -3.53 -6.37
C LEU A 280 -5.89 -2.61 -6.76
N PRO A 281 -6.12 -1.29 -6.82
CA PRO A 281 -5.04 -0.34 -6.91
C PRO A 281 -4.26 -0.28 -5.58
N PRO A 282 -2.92 -0.11 -5.61
CA PRO A 282 -2.10 -0.02 -4.42
C PRO A 282 -2.22 1.36 -3.75
N VAL A 283 -3.36 1.60 -3.09
CA VAL A 283 -3.68 2.87 -2.41
C VAL A 283 -3.62 2.66 -0.90
N PRO A 284 -2.50 3.01 -0.23
CA PRO A 284 -2.39 2.87 1.21
C PRO A 284 -3.28 3.90 1.94
N TRP A 285 -3.47 3.67 3.24
CA TRP A 285 -3.97 4.70 4.15
C TRP A 285 -3.05 5.92 4.10
N LYS A 286 -3.64 7.12 4.16
CA LYS A 286 -2.94 8.40 4.11
C LYS A 286 -3.20 9.17 5.38
N GLU A 287 -2.32 8.98 6.36
CA GLU A 287 -2.46 9.59 7.68
C GLU A 287 -2.40 11.12 7.60
N ASP A 288 -1.54 11.67 6.74
CA ASP A 288 -1.43 13.11 6.49
C ASP A 288 -2.75 13.72 6.02
N VAL A 289 -3.41 13.07 5.05
CA VAL A 289 -4.71 13.51 4.54
C VAL A 289 -5.79 13.38 5.61
N TYR A 290 -5.79 12.27 6.37
CA TYR A 290 -6.74 12.08 7.47
C TYR A 290 -6.63 13.20 8.53
N GLN A 291 -5.40 13.48 8.99
CA GLN A 291 -5.14 14.53 9.98
C GLN A 291 -5.44 15.95 9.46
N GLU A 292 -5.22 16.21 8.17
CA GLU A 292 -5.61 17.48 7.53
C GLU A 292 -7.12 17.71 7.62
N TYR A 293 -7.93 16.71 7.24
CA TYR A 293 -9.39 16.81 7.24
C TYR A 293 -10.00 16.92 8.63
N LEU A 294 -9.32 16.42 9.67
CA LEU A 294 -9.76 16.57 11.06
C LEU A 294 -9.67 18.02 11.58
N ARG A 295 -8.84 18.88 10.98
CA ARG A 295 -8.52 20.21 11.51
C ARG A 295 -9.04 21.36 10.67
N LYS A 296 -9.40 21.11 9.41
CA LYS A 296 -9.76 22.18 8.48
C LYS A 296 -11.27 22.47 8.49
N PRO A 297 -11.68 23.75 8.46
CA PRO A 297 -13.06 24.12 8.17
C PRO A 297 -13.46 23.69 6.75
N LEU A 298 -14.56 22.97 6.66
CA LEU A 298 -15.07 22.38 5.41
C LEU A 298 -16.15 23.25 4.77
N VAL A 299 -16.23 23.19 3.44
CA VAL A 299 -17.43 23.59 2.69
C VAL A 299 -18.28 22.35 2.42
N VAL A 300 -19.49 22.32 2.97
CA VAL A 300 -20.40 21.18 2.96
C VAL A 300 -21.57 21.48 2.03
N GLY A 301 -21.67 20.74 0.94
CA GLY A 301 -22.90 20.68 0.14
C GLY A 301 -24.01 20.04 0.98
N VAL A 302 -25.23 20.58 0.96
CA VAL A 302 -26.35 20.07 1.75
C VAL A 302 -27.53 19.72 0.83
N MET A 303 -27.97 18.46 0.89
CA MET A 303 -29.10 17.93 0.12
C MET A 303 -30.09 17.26 1.07
N VAL A 304 -31.05 18.02 1.61
CA VAL A 304 -32.12 17.47 2.46
C VAL A 304 -33.15 16.68 1.65
N ASP A 305 -33.44 17.14 0.43
CA ASP A 305 -34.44 16.60 -0.47
C ASP A 305 -33.76 16.26 -1.79
N ASP A 306 -33.96 15.04 -2.30
CA ASP A 306 -33.30 14.58 -3.54
C ASP A 306 -34.02 15.03 -4.83
N GLY A 307 -35.13 15.77 -4.70
CA GLY A 307 -35.97 16.25 -5.79
C GLY A 307 -37.00 15.24 -6.30
N THR A 308 -37.00 14.02 -5.77
CA THR A 308 -37.85 12.91 -6.25
C THR A 308 -38.78 12.40 -5.15
N VAL A 309 -38.27 12.08 -3.97
CA VAL A 309 -39.05 11.63 -2.81
C VAL A 309 -38.71 12.49 -1.62
N ARG A 310 -39.71 13.11 -1.01
CA ARG A 310 -39.54 13.96 0.16
C ARG A 310 -39.25 13.10 1.38
N VAL A 311 -38.37 13.60 2.24
CA VAL A 311 -38.09 12.97 3.53
C VAL A 311 -39.23 13.21 4.53
N HIS A 312 -39.40 12.29 5.48
CA HIS A 312 -40.31 12.46 6.60
C HIS A 312 -39.85 13.59 7.54
N PRO A 313 -40.79 14.24 8.26
CA PRO A 313 -40.48 15.30 9.22
C PRO A 313 -39.29 15.06 10.16
N PRO A 314 -39.15 13.89 10.84
CA PRO A 314 -37.99 13.63 11.70
C PRO A 314 -36.64 13.69 10.98
N ILE A 315 -36.59 13.21 9.74
CA ILE A 315 -35.37 13.21 8.93
C ILE A 315 -34.98 14.65 8.61
N GLU A 316 -35.94 15.47 8.20
CA GLU A 316 -35.73 16.88 7.90
C GLU A 316 -35.28 17.66 9.14
N ARG A 317 -35.94 17.47 10.29
CA ARG A 317 -35.58 18.14 11.55
C ARG A 317 -34.13 17.83 11.93
N ILE A 318 -33.77 16.56 12.02
CA ILE A 318 -32.43 16.12 12.44
C ILE A 318 -31.36 16.58 11.44
N PHE A 319 -31.67 16.56 10.14
CA PHE A 319 -30.79 17.12 9.12
C PHE A 319 -30.51 18.61 9.36
N ARG A 320 -31.56 19.41 9.60
CA ARG A 320 -31.44 20.86 9.84
C ARG A 320 -30.72 21.17 11.15
N GLU A 321 -30.99 20.43 12.22
CA GLU A 321 -30.25 20.54 13.48
C GLU A 321 -28.76 20.22 13.29
N PHE A 322 -28.42 19.21 12.49
CA PHE A 322 -27.04 18.87 12.18
C PHE A 322 -26.36 19.97 11.34
N CYS A 323 -27.07 20.54 10.35
CA CYS A 323 -26.59 21.71 9.60
C CYS A 323 -26.27 22.89 10.53
N ALA A 324 -27.16 23.22 11.47
CA ALA A 324 -26.93 24.30 12.43
C ALA A 324 -25.68 24.05 13.30
N LYS A 325 -25.44 22.79 13.71
CA LYS A 325 -24.23 22.40 14.44
C LYS A 325 -22.96 22.55 13.59
N LEU A 326 -23.02 22.22 12.29
CA LEU A 326 -21.90 22.43 11.37
C LEU A 326 -21.57 23.91 11.19
N GLU A 327 -22.57 24.76 11.01
CA GLU A 327 -22.38 26.22 10.90
C GLU A 327 -21.79 26.79 12.19
N ALA A 328 -22.30 26.39 13.36
CA ALA A 328 -21.77 26.80 14.66
C ALA A 328 -20.31 26.35 14.88
N ALA A 329 -19.89 25.24 14.27
CA ALA A 329 -18.51 24.76 14.29
C ALA A 329 -17.60 25.43 13.23
N GLY A 330 -18.12 26.40 12.46
CA GLY A 330 -17.36 27.18 11.48
C GLY A 330 -17.28 26.55 10.07
N HIS A 331 -18.14 25.58 9.77
CA HIS A 331 -18.28 25.04 8.42
C HIS A 331 -19.19 25.93 7.57
N GLU A 332 -18.95 25.96 6.25
CA GLU A 332 -19.79 26.69 5.30
C GLU A 332 -20.76 25.73 4.63
N LEU A 333 -22.05 26.07 4.57
CA LEU A 333 -23.06 25.24 3.92
C LEU A 333 -23.44 25.77 2.55
N VAL A 334 -23.59 24.87 1.58
CA VAL A 334 -23.96 25.20 0.19
C VAL A 334 -25.16 24.34 -0.21
N PRO A 335 -26.33 24.93 -0.52
CA PRO A 335 -27.46 24.17 -1.06
C PRO A 335 -27.03 23.36 -2.29
N TRP A 336 -27.39 22.09 -2.32
CA TRP A 336 -26.99 21.19 -3.39
C TRP A 336 -28.06 21.12 -4.49
N ASP A 337 -27.63 21.23 -5.75
CA ASP A 337 -28.50 21.05 -6.91
C ASP A 337 -28.84 19.57 -7.12
N THR A 338 -30.13 19.27 -7.26
CA THR A 338 -30.68 17.92 -7.40
C THR A 338 -31.24 17.62 -8.80
N SER A 339 -31.13 18.57 -9.72
CA SER A 339 -31.68 18.48 -11.09
C SER A 339 -31.23 17.23 -11.87
N LEU A 340 -30.03 16.70 -11.56
CA LEU A 340 -29.46 15.53 -12.23
C LEU A 340 -29.77 14.19 -11.54
N ASN A 341 -30.30 14.20 -10.32
CA ASN A 341 -30.46 13.01 -9.48
C ASN A 341 -31.36 11.96 -10.13
N LEU A 342 -32.56 12.36 -10.57
CA LEU A 342 -33.54 11.46 -11.17
C LEU A 342 -33.00 10.80 -12.44
N GLY A 343 -32.22 11.53 -13.25
CA GLY A 343 -31.58 10.99 -14.44
C GLY A 343 -30.55 9.90 -14.12
N CYS A 344 -29.72 10.11 -13.09
CA CYS A 344 -28.79 9.10 -12.60
C CYS A 344 -29.53 7.85 -12.10
N ILE A 345 -30.59 8.05 -11.31
CA ILE A 345 -31.42 6.99 -10.74
C ILE A 345 -32.06 6.13 -11.83
N LYS A 346 -32.66 6.74 -12.86
CA LYS A 346 -33.29 6.02 -13.97
C LYS A 346 -32.28 5.17 -14.74
N ILE A 347 -31.12 5.73 -15.07
CA ILE A 347 -30.06 4.99 -15.77
C ILE A 347 -29.57 3.82 -14.89
N MET A 348 -29.45 4.03 -13.58
CA MET A 348 -29.06 2.96 -12.66
C MET A 348 -30.10 1.84 -12.61
N ASP A 349 -31.40 2.17 -12.59
CA ASP A 349 -32.47 1.17 -12.60
C ASP A 349 -32.48 0.34 -13.89
N GLU A 350 -32.12 0.93 -15.04
CA GLU A 350 -31.89 0.20 -16.30
C GLU A 350 -30.73 -0.81 -16.18
N HIS A 351 -29.66 -0.50 -15.41
CA HIS A 351 -28.52 -1.41 -15.25
C HIS A 351 -28.84 -2.67 -14.43
N TYR A 352 -29.83 -2.62 -13.54
CA TYR A 352 -30.17 -3.77 -12.71
C TYR A 352 -30.86 -4.91 -13.46
N VAL A 353 -31.34 -4.66 -14.69
CA VAL A 353 -32.17 -5.59 -15.45
C VAL A 353 -31.58 -5.93 -16.82
N VAL A 354 -30.31 -5.60 -17.07
CA VAL A 354 -29.66 -5.75 -18.38
C VAL A 354 -29.54 -7.21 -18.84
N ASP A 355 -29.49 -8.15 -17.89
CA ASP A 355 -29.48 -9.59 -18.13
C ASP A 355 -30.90 -10.17 -18.21
N GLY A 356 -31.95 -9.36 -18.10
CA GLY A 356 -33.34 -9.83 -18.02
C GLY A 356 -33.66 -10.62 -16.75
N GLY A 357 -32.80 -10.53 -15.73
CA GLY A 357 -32.89 -11.32 -14.50
C GLY A 357 -32.52 -12.79 -14.68
N GLU A 358 -31.82 -13.16 -15.76
CA GLU A 358 -31.45 -14.55 -16.08
C GLU A 358 -30.66 -15.22 -14.96
N ASP A 359 -29.68 -14.54 -14.35
CA ASP A 359 -28.89 -15.12 -13.27
C ASP A 359 -29.77 -15.43 -12.04
N ILE A 360 -30.69 -14.53 -11.69
CA ILE A 360 -31.63 -14.71 -10.59
C ILE A 360 -32.60 -15.85 -10.91
N ARG A 361 -33.16 -15.89 -12.12
CA ARG A 361 -34.06 -16.98 -12.57
C ARG A 361 -33.36 -18.33 -12.49
N ARG A 362 -32.09 -18.41 -12.91
CA ARG A 362 -31.29 -19.64 -12.84
C ARG A 362 -31.13 -20.13 -11.41
N ASP A 363 -30.71 -19.28 -10.48
CA ASP A 363 -30.48 -19.67 -9.08
C ASP A 363 -31.78 -20.10 -8.38
N VAL A 364 -32.88 -19.35 -8.58
CA VAL A 364 -34.20 -19.67 -8.01
C VAL A 364 -34.76 -20.97 -8.60
N THR A 365 -34.62 -21.17 -9.91
CA THR A 365 -35.07 -22.41 -10.57
C THR A 365 -34.25 -23.62 -10.10
N ALA A 366 -32.95 -23.45 -9.85
CA ALA A 366 -32.08 -24.51 -9.38
C ALA A 366 -32.45 -25.02 -7.98
N GLY A 367 -32.96 -24.15 -7.10
CA GLY A 367 -33.45 -24.56 -5.78
C GLY A 367 -34.93 -24.96 -5.76
N GLY A 368 -35.73 -24.46 -6.70
CA GLY A 368 -37.18 -24.72 -6.80
C GLY A 368 -38.02 -23.91 -5.80
N GLU A 369 -37.42 -22.91 -5.15
CA GLU A 369 -38.12 -21.99 -4.24
C GLU A 369 -38.93 -20.92 -5.01
N PRO A 370 -39.90 -20.27 -4.36
CA PRO A 370 -40.58 -19.12 -4.96
C PRO A 370 -39.66 -17.87 -5.00
N PHE A 371 -39.93 -17.00 -5.96
CA PHE A 371 -39.41 -15.63 -5.91
C PHE A 371 -40.10 -14.87 -4.78
N MET A 372 -39.31 -14.13 -4.00
CA MET A 372 -39.86 -13.11 -3.12
C MET A 372 -40.57 -12.03 -3.97
N PRO A 373 -41.72 -11.48 -3.56
CA PRO A 373 -42.50 -10.56 -4.40
C PRO A 373 -41.71 -9.38 -4.99
N HIS A 374 -40.77 -8.81 -4.23
CA HIS A 374 -39.89 -7.73 -4.70
C HIS A 374 -38.85 -8.20 -5.71
N VAL A 375 -38.32 -9.41 -5.54
CA VAL A 375 -37.40 -10.03 -6.49
C VAL A 375 -38.14 -10.36 -7.79
N GLN A 376 -39.34 -10.94 -7.71
CA GLN A 376 -40.20 -11.17 -8.87
C GLN A 376 -40.45 -9.86 -9.64
N ALA A 377 -40.82 -8.78 -8.94
CA ALA A 377 -41.05 -7.47 -9.55
C ALA A 377 -39.78 -6.83 -10.17
N LEU A 378 -38.59 -7.19 -9.70
CA LEU A 378 -37.33 -6.77 -10.31
C LEU A 378 -37.05 -7.57 -11.60
N VAL A 379 -37.18 -8.88 -11.54
CA VAL A 379 -36.88 -9.80 -12.64
C VAL A 379 -37.89 -9.65 -13.79
N ASP A 380 -39.14 -9.27 -13.50
CA ASP A 380 -40.16 -9.03 -14.54
C ASP A 380 -40.10 -7.64 -15.15
N ARG A 381 -39.23 -6.75 -14.65
CA ARG A 381 -39.17 -5.34 -15.08
C ARG A 381 -38.51 -5.15 -16.44
N GLY A 382 -37.60 -6.04 -16.85
CA GLY A 382 -36.80 -5.85 -18.06
C GLY A 382 -36.52 -7.16 -18.78
N SER A 383 -36.28 -7.05 -20.09
CA SER A 383 -35.80 -8.14 -20.94
C SER A 383 -34.28 -8.01 -21.14
N PRO A 384 -33.56 -9.11 -21.42
CA PRO A 384 -32.14 -9.03 -21.70
C PRO A 384 -31.90 -8.13 -22.91
N ILE A 385 -30.87 -7.29 -22.82
CA ILE A 385 -30.49 -6.36 -23.90
C ILE A 385 -29.25 -6.87 -24.64
N SER A 386 -29.10 -6.46 -25.90
CA SER A 386 -27.91 -6.77 -26.69
C SER A 386 -26.66 -6.08 -26.12
N VAL A 387 -25.48 -6.61 -26.46
CA VAL A 387 -24.19 -5.99 -26.11
C VAL A 387 -24.10 -4.54 -26.64
N TYR A 388 -24.65 -4.28 -27.83
CA TYR A 388 -24.67 -2.94 -28.42
C TYR A 388 -25.51 -1.96 -27.60
N GLU A 389 -26.71 -2.36 -27.16
CA GLU A 389 -27.59 -1.56 -26.31
C GLU A 389 -26.95 -1.30 -24.94
N TYR A 390 -26.32 -2.32 -24.36
CA TYR A 390 -25.56 -2.18 -23.12
C TYR A 390 -24.43 -1.15 -23.26
N TRP A 391 -23.71 -1.12 -24.39
CA TRP A 391 -22.73 -0.08 -24.65
C TRP A 391 -23.34 1.33 -24.77
N GLN A 392 -24.53 1.47 -25.35
CA GLN A 392 -25.20 2.77 -25.41
C GLN A 392 -25.65 3.22 -24.01
N LEU A 393 -26.13 2.28 -23.18
CA LEU A 393 -26.46 2.53 -21.78
C LEU A 393 -25.22 2.99 -21.00
N ASN A 394 -24.05 2.36 -21.22
CA ASN A 394 -22.79 2.76 -20.61
C ASN A 394 -22.32 4.16 -21.05
N LYS A 395 -22.54 4.53 -22.32
CA LYS A 395 -22.27 5.91 -22.80
C LYS A 395 -23.17 6.93 -22.10
N ARG A 396 -24.48 6.65 -21.96
CA ARG A 396 -25.42 7.51 -21.22
C ARG A 396 -25.00 7.67 -19.76
N LYS A 397 -24.63 6.57 -19.11
CA LYS A 397 -24.07 6.59 -17.75
C LYS A 397 -22.87 7.51 -17.65
N LYS A 398 -21.86 7.34 -18.52
CA LYS A 398 -20.64 8.14 -18.49
C LYS A 398 -20.91 9.63 -18.71
N ALA A 399 -21.81 9.96 -19.63
CA ALA A 399 -22.23 11.35 -19.86
C ALA A 399 -22.89 11.95 -18.61
N GLN A 400 -23.79 11.20 -17.96
CA GLN A 400 -24.47 11.65 -16.74
C GLN A 400 -23.50 11.83 -15.56
N GLN A 401 -22.55 10.89 -15.37
CA GLN A 401 -21.49 11.04 -14.36
C GLN A 401 -20.61 12.26 -14.64
N ALA A 402 -20.28 12.54 -15.90
CA ALA A 402 -19.51 13.72 -16.28
C ALA A 402 -20.25 15.02 -15.99
N ALA A 403 -21.56 15.07 -16.28
CA ALA A 403 -22.42 16.21 -15.94
C ALA A 403 -22.49 16.44 -14.43
N TYR A 404 -22.68 15.38 -13.63
CA TYR A 404 -22.71 15.48 -12.17
C TYR A 404 -21.37 15.96 -11.60
N ASN A 405 -20.25 15.49 -12.16
CA ASN A 405 -18.92 15.97 -11.76
C ASN A 405 -18.71 17.45 -12.15
N ALA A 406 -19.22 17.91 -13.29
CA ALA A 406 -19.20 19.31 -13.68
C ALA A 406 -20.03 20.17 -12.71
N MET A 407 -21.22 19.70 -12.31
CA MET A 407 -22.06 20.34 -11.29
C MET A 407 -21.32 20.48 -9.95
N TRP A 408 -20.66 19.41 -9.47
CA TRP A 408 -19.81 19.50 -8.26
C TRP A 408 -18.68 20.51 -8.44
N ASN A 409 -18.00 20.49 -9.59
CA ASN A 409 -16.90 21.43 -9.87
C ASN A 409 -17.36 22.87 -10.03
N ALA A 410 -18.64 23.14 -10.29
CA ALA A 410 -19.22 24.47 -10.35
C ALA A 410 -19.70 24.96 -8.98
N ALA A 411 -20.12 24.04 -8.09
CA ALA A 411 -20.60 24.38 -6.76
C ALA A 411 -19.51 25.09 -5.93
N ARG A 412 -19.83 26.30 -5.47
CA ARG A 412 -18.95 27.15 -4.67
C ARG A 412 -19.72 27.70 -3.50
N SER A 413 -19.02 27.90 -2.38
CA SER A 413 -19.55 28.67 -1.28
C SER A 413 -19.84 30.11 -1.73
N PRO A 414 -21.05 30.64 -1.49
CA PRO A 414 -21.37 32.04 -1.76
C PRO A 414 -20.53 33.01 -0.91
N SER A 415 -20.09 32.60 0.29
CA SER A 415 -19.36 33.47 1.22
C SER A 415 -17.86 33.51 0.93
N SER A 416 -17.22 32.35 0.72
CA SER A 416 -15.76 32.27 0.57
C SER A 416 -15.29 32.00 -0.87
N GLY A 417 -16.20 31.64 -1.79
CA GLY A 417 -15.83 31.18 -3.12
C GLY A 417 -15.04 29.86 -3.13
N ARG A 418 -14.94 29.15 -1.99
CA ARG A 418 -14.27 27.85 -1.90
C ARG A 418 -15.11 26.74 -2.55
N PRO A 419 -14.48 25.71 -3.16
CA PRO A 419 -15.18 24.55 -3.69
C PRO A 419 -15.76 23.68 -2.58
N VAL A 420 -16.87 22.99 -2.87
CA VAL A 420 -17.46 22.00 -1.96
C VAL A 420 -16.49 20.83 -1.72
N ASP A 421 -16.18 20.57 -0.45
CA ASP A 421 -15.30 19.49 0.01
C ASP A 421 -16.05 18.15 0.11
N VAL A 422 -17.23 18.19 0.75
CA VAL A 422 -18.07 17.03 1.06
C VAL A 422 -19.55 17.35 0.86
N LEU A 423 -20.38 16.33 0.70
CA LEU A 423 -21.84 16.45 0.56
C LEU A 423 -22.52 15.72 1.72
N LEU A 424 -23.42 16.41 2.43
CA LEU A 424 -24.26 15.89 3.50
C LEU A 424 -25.67 15.62 2.96
N VAL A 425 -26.19 14.42 3.23
CA VAL A 425 -27.46 13.92 2.70
C VAL A 425 -28.14 13.04 3.76
N PRO A 426 -29.48 12.98 3.84
CA PRO A 426 -30.17 11.89 4.53
C PRO A 426 -29.79 10.52 3.98
N THR A 427 -29.75 9.49 4.84
CA THR A 427 -29.48 8.13 4.35
C THR A 427 -30.69 7.54 3.64
N ALA A 428 -31.88 7.79 4.17
CA ALA A 428 -33.16 7.38 3.59
C ALA A 428 -34.21 8.47 3.86
N PRO A 429 -35.34 8.50 3.12
CA PRO A 429 -36.40 9.48 3.34
C PRO A 429 -37.32 9.13 4.52
N HIS A 430 -37.05 8.05 5.24
CA HIS A 430 -37.83 7.53 6.36
C HIS A 430 -36.91 6.86 7.38
N THR A 431 -37.40 6.57 8.59
CA THR A 431 -36.72 5.74 9.61
C THR A 431 -36.86 4.25 9.28
N ALA A 432 -36.73 3.33 10.24
CA ALA A 432 -37.21 1.97 9.99
C ALA A 432 -38.73 2.02 9.71
N ILE A 433 -39.19 1.19 8.76
CA ILE A 433 -40.57 1.14 8.30
C ILE A 433 -41.12 -0.29 8.41
N PRO A 434 -42.44 -0.50 8.34
CA PRO A 434 -43.01 -1.85 8.34
C PRO A 434 -42.42 -2.73 7.22
N HIS A 435 -42.35 -4.04 7.47
CA HIS A 435 -41.81 -4.98 6.48
C HIS A 435 -42.49 -4.89 5.12
N ARG A 436 -41.71 -5.15 4.07
CA ARG A 436 -42.13 -5.23 2.67
C ARG A 436 -42.59 -3.90 2.07
N THR A 437 -42.30 -2.78 2.72
CA THR A 437 -42.74 -1.45 2.29
C THR A 437 -41.63 -0.56 1.72
N LEU A 438 -40.34 -0.94 1.81
CA LEU A 438 -39.24 -0.15 1.27
C LEU A 438 -39.22 -0.22 -0.26
N ARG A 439 -39.48 0.92 -0.92
CA ARG A 439 -39.53 1.02 -2.39
C ARG A 439 -38.51 1.97 -3.01
N TYR A 440 -37.97 2.92 -2.25
CA TYR A 440 -37.17 4.01 -2.82
C TYR A 440 -35.78 4.16 -2.15
N PRO A 441 -34.74 3.53 -2.71
CA PRO A 441 -33.36 3.70 -2.24
C PRO A 441 -32.60 4.84 -2.96
N GLY A 442 -33.30 5.86 -3.47
CA GLY A 442 -32.70 6.96 -4.28
C GLY A 442 -31.56 7.70 -3.58
N TYR A 443 -31.76 7.99 -2.30
CA TYR A 443 -30.81 8.67 -1.42
C TYR A 443 -29.47 7.93 -1.26
N THR A 444 -29.42 6.62 -1.49
CA THR A 444 -28.19 5.84 -1.42
C THR A 444 -27.66 5.43 -2.78
N LYS A 445 -28.54 4.93 -3.66
CA LYS A 445 -28.13 4.31 -4.93
C LYS A 445 -27.47 5.30 -5.89
N LEU A 446 -27.91 6.57 -5.87
CA LEU A 446 -27.28 7.67 -6.62
C LEU A 446 -25.76 7.68 -6.46
N PHE A 447 -25.27 7.40 -5.26
CA PHE A 447 -23.84 7.47 -4.95
C PHE A 447 -23.06 6.20 -5.28
N ASN A 448 -23.74 5.07 -5.52
CA ASN A 448 -23.13 3.92 -6.20
C ASN A 448 -23.01 4.19 -7.69
N PHE A 449 -24.04 4.79 -8.31
CA PHE A 449 -23.99 5.21 -9.71
C PHE A 449 -22.81 6.16 -9.97
N LEU A 450 -22.52 7.09 -9.04
CA LEU A 450 -21.40 8.02 -9.14
C LEU A 450 -20.05 7.45 -8.67
N ASP A 451 -20.03 6.25 -8.07
CA ASP A 451 -18.88 5.66 -7.36
C ASP A 451 -18.24 6.60 -6.32
N TYR A 452 -19.08 7.32 -5.57
CA TYR A 452 -18.61 8.20 -4.49
C TYR A 452 -18.40 7.43 -3.21
N THR A 453 -17.44 7.83 -2.38
CA THR A 453 -17.29 7.26 -1.04
C THR A 453 -18.36 7.87 -0.14
N ALA A 454 -19.02 7.06 0.70
CA ALA A 454 -20.06 7.49 1.62
C ALA A 454 -19.82 6.90 3.02
N LEU A 455 -20.01 7.71 4.05
CA LEU A 455 -20.05 7.30 5.45
C LEU A 455 -21.46 7.62 5.96
N SER A 456 -22.23 6.59 6.29
CA SER A 456 -23.50 6.73 7.02
C SER A 456 -23.23 6.64 8.52
N PHE A 457 -23.91 7.47 9.31
CA PHE A 457 -23.71 7.61 10.74
C PHE A 457 -25.01 7.98 11.47
N PRO A 458 -25.17 7.57 12.74
CA PRO A 458 -26.33 7.95 13.54
C PRO A 458 -26.28 9.45 13.88
N ALA A 459 -27.34 10.18 13.56
CA ALA A 459 -27.41 11.63 13.74
C ALA A 459 -28.42 12.08 14.81
N GLY A 460 -29.43 11.24 15.10
CA GLY A 460 -30.42 11.51 16.12
C GLY A 460 -31.49 10.43 16.19
N LYS A 461 -32.56 10.72 16.94
CA LYS A 461 -33.75 9.87 17.06
C LYS A 461 -35.00 10.68 16.78
N THR A 462 -36.01 9.99 16.28
CA THR A 462 -37.38 10.53 16.18
C THR A 462 -37.93 10.87 17.56
N ASP A 463 -38.72 11.92 17.62
CA ASP A 463 -39.38 12.39 18.83
C ASP A 463 -40.77 12.91 18.46
N LYS A 464 -41.81 12.21 18.92
CA LYS A 464 -43.20 12.57 18.59
C LYS A 464 -43.63 13.95 19.07
N ALA A 465 -43.00 14.52 20.08
CA ALA A 465 -43.30 15.87 20.55
C ALA A 465 -42.73 16.94 19.61
N LEU A 466 -41.64 16.63 18.89
CA LEU A 466 -40.95 17.56 18.00
C LEU A 466 -41.32 17.34 16.53
N ASP A 467 -41.71 16.13 16.15
CA ASP A 467 -41.91 15.68 14.77
C ASP A 467 -43.39 15.75 14.32
N LEU A 468 -44.10 16.78 14.74
CA LEU A 468 -45.49 16.96 14.37
C LEU A 468 -45.64 17.20 12.84
N PRO A 469 -46.73 16.74 12.22
CA PRO A 469 -46.98 16.98 10.80
C PRO A 469 -46.91 18.47 10.44
N SER A 470 -46.30 18.79 9.30
CA SER A 470 -46.19 20.17 8.83
C SER A 470 -47.58 20.80 8.66
N PRO A 471 -47.77 22.08 9.03
CA PRO A 471 -49.01 22.81 8.77
C PRO A 471 -49.23 23.08 7.27
N VAL A 472 -48.21 22.88 6.43
CA VAL A 472 -48.31 23.00 4.97
C VAL A 472 -48.88 21.71 4.38
N PRO A 473 -49.95 21.76 3.56
CA PRO A 473 -50.50 20.58 2.91
C PRO A 473 -49.45 19.84 2.07
N TYR A 474 -49.40 18.51 2.22
CA TYR A 474 -48.55 17.66 1.42
C TYR A 474 -49.19 17.40 0.04
N GLU A 475 -48.42 17.67 -1.02
CA GLU A 475 -48.76 17.27 -2.38
C GLU A 475 -47.70 16.31 -2.93
N PRO A 476 -48.09 15.09 -3.35
CA PRO A 476 -47.14 14.09 -3.82
C PRO A 476 -46.56 14.46 -5.19
N ARG A 477 -45.23 14.35 -5.32
CA ARG A 477 -44.53 14.60 -6.60
C ARG A 477 -44.72 13.47 -7.62
N ASN A 478 -44.88 12.25 -7.12
CA ASN A 478 -45.01 11.02 -7.90
C ASN A 478 -45.51 9.87 -6.98
N ALA A 479 -45.72 8.69 -7.56
CA ALA A 479 -46.21 7.53 -6.81
C ALA A 479 -45.25 7.01 -5.72
N ALA A 480 -43.93 7.12 -5.92
CA ALA A 480 -42.96 6.71 -4.91
C ALA A 480 -42.94 7.68 -3.73
N ASP A 481 -43.10 8.98 -4.01
CA ASP A 481 -43.24 10.03 -3.00
C ASP A 481 -44.52 9.84 -2.19
N ALA A 482 -45.67 9.65 -2.85
CA ALA A 482 -46.95 9.38 -2.20
C ALA A 482 -46.89 8.13 -1.31
N TRP A 483 -46.26 7.06 -1.81
CA TRP A 483 -46.05 5.84 -1.04
C TRP A 483 -45.20 6.10 0.20
N ASN A 484 -44.06 6.79 0.04
CA ASN A 484 -43.19 7.12 1.16
C ASN A 484 -43.94 7.94 2.21
N TRP A 485 -44.63 9.00 1.80
CA TRP A 485 -45.35 9.87 2.71
C TRP A 485 -46.49 9.14 3.45
N GLY A 486 -47.17 8.22 2.76
CA GLY A 486 -48.21 7.38 3.38
C GLY A 486 -47.69 6.39 4.43
N LEU A 487 -46.38 6.16 4.52
CA LEU A 487 -45.77 5.37 5.59
C LEU A 487 -45.50 6.19 6.85
N TYR A 488 -45.63 7.53 6.81
CA TYR A 488 -45.31 8.37 7.95
C TYR A 488 -46.35 8.18 9.07
N ASP A 489 -45.89 7.63 10.19
CA ASP A 489 -46.69 7.40 11.38
C ASP A 489 -45.83 7.66 12.62
N ILE A 490 -45.94 8.87 13.17
CA ILE A 490 -45.06 9.31 14.25
C ILE A 490 -45.27 8.52 15.55
N GLU A 491 -46.47 8.01 15.81
CA GLU A 491 -46.74 7.22 17.03
C GLU A 491 -45.99 5.88 16.98
N ASN A 492 -45.94 5.25 15.81
CA ASN A 492 -45.20 4.00 15.62
C ASN A 492 -43.72 4.20 15.29
N MET A 493 -43.31 5.42 14.93
CA MET A 493 -41.93 5.77 14.58
C MET A 493 -41.16 6.44 15.71
N ASP A 494 -41.74 6.71 16.88
CA ASP A 494 -41.08 7.35 18.02
C ASP A 494 -39.85 6.56 18.53
N GLY A 495 -38.76 7.25 18.86
CA GLY A 495 -37.50 6.67 19.36
C GLY A 495 -36.61 5.93 18.35
N TYR A 496 -37.03 5.75 17.10
CA TYR A 496 -36.22 5.14 16.04
C TYR A 496 -35.03 6.01 15.65
N ASP A 497 -33.94 5.34 15.26
CA ASP A 497 -32.72 6.01 14.82
C ASP A 497 -32.89 6.68 13.46
N VAL A 498 -32.22 7.83 13.33
CA VAL A 498 -32.09 8.59 12.10
C VAL A 498 -30.61 8.77 11.79
N GLY A 499 -30.19 8.18 10.68
CA GLY A 499 -28.86 8.29 10.12
C GLY A 499 -28.77 9.29 8.96
N LEU A 500 -27.68 10.05 8.96
CA LEU A 500 -27.27 10.89 7.82
C LEU A 500 -26.05 10.24 7.14
N GLN A 501 -25.71 10.71 5.95
CA GLN A 501 -24.51 10.29 5.25
C GLN A 501 -23.69 11.48 4.75
N ILE A 502 -22.37 11.37 4.88
CA ILE A 502 -21.39 12.29 4.31
C ILE A 502 -20.69 11.61 3.14
N LEU A 503 -20.55 12.35 2.04
CA LEU A 503 -20.04 11.85 0.77
C LEU A 503 -18.83 12.63 0.31
N THR A 504 -17.92 11.94 -0.36
CA THR A 504 -16.75 12.54 -0.98
C THR A 504 -16.42 11.87 -2.31
N ARG A 505 -15.87 12.66 -3.23
CA ARG A 505 -15.41 12.20 -4.55
C ARG A 505 -14.14 11.36 -4.43
N VAL A 506 -13.99 10.39 -5.31
CA VAL A 506 -12.74 9.65 -5.45
C VAL A 506 -11.72 10.52 -6.17
N SER A 507 -10.76 11.10 -5.45
CA SER A 507 -9.75 11.95 -6.08
C SER A 507 -8.64 11.11 -6.75
N THR A 508 -8.65 11.05 -8.08
CA THR A 508 -7.60 10.43 -8.91
C THR A 508 -6.20 11.04 -8.68
N ARG A 509 -6.14 12.27 -8.12
CA ARG A 509 -4.88 13.00 -7.81
C ARG A 509 -3.94 12.25 -6.88
N GLN A 510 -4.43 11.28 -6.11
CA GLN A 510 -3.59 10.51 -5.20
C GLN A 510 -2.59 9.57 -5.90
N ARG A 511 -2.76 9.27 -7.20
CA ARG A 511 -1.96 8.29 -7.97
C ARG A 511 -0.65 8.83 -8.56
N ILE A 512 -0.56 10.12 -8.92
CA ILE A 512 0.56 10.63 -9.75
C ILE A 512 1.64 11.36 -8.92
N SER A 513 1.25 12.06 -7.86
CA SER A 513 2.20 12.87 -7.05
C SER A 513 3.17 12.01 -6.22
N ALA A 514 2.68 10.94 -5.60
CA ALA A 514 3.49 10.09 -4.71
C ALA A 514 4.52 9.25 -5.49
N ARG A 515 4.15 8.76 -6.68
CA ARG A 515 5.01 7.88 -7.50
C ARG A 515 6.16 8.65 -8.16
N ARG A 516 5.91 9.89 -8.61
CA ARG A 516 6.98 10.78 -9.15
C ARG A 516 8.03 11.11 -8.10
N LYS A 517 7.64 11.52 -6.88
CA LYS A 517 8.62 11.89 -5.83
C LYS A 517 9.54 10.73 -5.42
N LYS A 518 9.04 9.49 -5.41
CA LYS A 518 9.82 8.33 -4.94
C LYS A 518 10.88 7.86 -5.95
N ILE A 519 10.52 7.83 -7.24
CA ILE A 519 11.46 7.40 -8.29
C ILE A 519 12.56 8.45 -8.49
N THR A 520 12.22 9.74 -8.53
CA THR A 520 13.22 10.80 -8.71
C THR A 520 14.20 10.85 -7.52
N ARG A 521 13.72 10.61 -6.29
CA ARG A 521 14.57 10.59 -5.09
C ARG A 521 15.46 9.35 -5.04
N ALA A 522 14.96 8.19 -5.46
CA ALA A 522 15.76 6.97 -5.57
C ALA A 522 16.87 7.13 -6.61
N LEU A 523 16.56 7.65 -7.80
CA LEU A 523 17.55 7.91 -8.85
C LEU A 523 18.64 8.89 -8.37
N TYR A 524 18.25 9.95 -7.66
CA TYR A 524 19.21 10.89 -7.06
C TYR A 524 20.14 10.21 -6.05
N HIS A 525 19.58 9.40 -5.15
CA HIS A 525 20.36 8.71 -4.11
C HIS A 525 21.32 7.65 -4.67
N TYR A 526 20.93 6.93 -5.72
CA TYR A 526 21.77 5.87 -6.29
C TYR A 526 22.77 6.37 -7.34
N LEU A 527 22.48 7.44 -8.08
CA LEU A 527 23.34 7.89 -9.18
C LEU A 527 24.12 9.17 -8.86
N VAL A 528 23.54 10.11 -8.11
CA VAL A 528 24.13 11.44 -7.91
C VAL A 528 24.89 11.53 -6.59
N GLU A 529 24.32 11.02 -5.49
CA GLU A 529 24.93 11.09 -4.17
C GLU A 529 26.31 10.39 -4.08
N PRO A 530 26.53 9.21 -4.72
CA PRO A 530 27.85 8.59 -4.74
C PRO A 530 28.91 9.44 -5.47
N LEU A 531 28.53 10.33 -6.40
CA LEU A 531 29.46 11.24 -7.07
C LEU A 531 29.96 12.35 -6.13
N GLY A 532 29.33 12.55 -4.97
CA GLY A 532 29.78 13.50 -3.96
C GLY A 532 31.20 13.24 -3.45
N VAL A 533 31.71 12.00 -3.57
CA VAL A 533 33.11 11.69 -3.22
C VAL A 533 34.12 12.41 -4.12
N LEU A 534 33.74 12.78 -5.36
CA LEU A 534 34.62 13.51 -6.29
C LEU A 534 35.01 14.90 -5.78
N PHE A 535 34.23 15.48 -4.86
CA PHE A 535 34.63 16.73 -4.21
C PHE A 535 35.95 16.61 -3.45
N LEU A 536 36.40 15.41 -3.07
CA LEU A 536 37.72 15.20 -2.47
C LEU A 536 38.87 15.56 -3.43
N LEU A 537 38.67 15.52 -4.75
CA LEU A 537 39.67 15.92 -5.75
C LEU A 537 39.98 17.42 -5.72
N ARG A 538 39.15 18.24 -5.07
CA ARG A 538 39.45 19.67 -4.87
C ARG A 538 40.68 19.89 -4.00
N PHE A 539 41.07 18.89 -3.21
CA PHE A 539 42.25 18.95 -2.35
C PHE A 539 43.47 18.50 -3.16
N PRO A 540 44.47 19.38 -3.37
CA PRO A 540 45.70 19.06 -4.11
C PRO A 540 46.40 17.74 -3.70
N PRO A 541 46.54 17.39 -2.40
CA PRO A 541 47.21 16.14 -2.02
C PRO A 541 46.41 14.90 -2.45
N VAL A 542 45.08 14.96 -2.44
CA VAL A 542 44.21 13.87 -2.89
C VAL A 542 44.26 13.75 -4.41
N SER A 543 44.08 14.84 -5.15
CA SER A 543 44.07 14.81 -6.61
C SER A 543 45.42 14.41 -7.21
N LEU A 544 46.53 14.90 -6.68
CA LEU A 544 47.87 14.50 -7.16
C LEU A 544 48.16 13.03 -6.85
N THR A 545 47.76 12.53 -5.68
CA THR A 545 47.95 11.11 -5.33
C THR A 545 47.10 10.20 -6.22
N VAL A 546 45.83 10.58 -6.47
CA VAL A 546 44.93 9.86 -7.40
C VAL A 546 45.49 9.92 -8.82
N LEU A 547 46.00 11.06 -9.28
CA LEU A 547 46.55 11.23 -10.62
C LEU A 547 47.78 10.33 -10.85
N ILE A 548 48.73 10.31 -9.90
CA ILE A 548 49.92 9.47 -9.95
C ILE A 548 49.53 7.99 -10.03
N ALA A 549 48.59 7.54 -9.19
CA ALA A 549 48.11 6.16 -9.20
C ALA A 549 47.32 5.82 -10.48
N ALA A 550 46.52 6.77 -11.00
CA ALA A 550 45.67 6.56 -12.16
C ALA A 550 46.44 6.49 -13.48
N ILE A 551 47.51 7.27 -13.62
CA ILE A 551 48.39 7.21 -14.80
C ILE A 551 49.14 5.87 -14.83
N ALA A 552 49.72 5.46 -13.70
CA ALA A 552 50.37 4.16 -13.60
C ALA A 552 49.39 3.00 -13.90
N PHE A 553 48.11 3.14 -13.56
CA PHE A 553 47.10 2.11 -13.83
C PHE A 553 46.65 2.10 -15.29
N SER A 554 46.45 3.27 -15.88
CA SER A 554 46.09 3.40 -17.30
C SER A 554 47.17 2.78 -18.19
N SER A 555 48.46 2.98 -17.86
CA SER A 555 49.55 2.38 -18.62
C SER A 555 49.57 0.85 -18.61
N VAL A 556 49.04 0.19 -17.56
CA VAL A 556 48.87 -1.28 -17.53
C VAL A 556 47.93 -1.74 -18.65
N TYR A 557 46.83 -1.04 -18.87
CA TYR A 557 45.84 -1.43 -19.88
C TYR A 557 46.34 -1.19 -21.31
N VAL A 558 47.04 -0.07 -21.51
CA VAL A 558 47.70 0.20 -22.80
C VAL A 558 48.80 -0.83 -23.07
N LEU A 559 49.58 -1.20 -22.05
CA LEU A 559 50.59 -2.24 -22.14
C LEU A 559 49.98 -3.60 -22.46
N ASN A 560 48.84 -3.96 -21.86
CA ASN A 560 48.18 -5.23 -22.15
C ASN A 560 47.82 -5.37 -23.64
N ILE A 561 47.27 -4.30 -24.23
CA ILE A 561 46.98 -4.29 -25.68
C ILE A 561 48.28 -4.40 -26.49
N ALA A 562 49.35 -3.74 -26.06
CA ALA A 562 50.65 -3.83 -26.72
C ALA A 562 51.31 -5.22 -26.61
N ILE A 563 51.15 -5.93 -25.49
CA ILE A 563 51.60 -7.32 -25.30
C ILE A 563 50.89 -8.21 -26.32
N GLN A 564 49.55 -8.14 -26.38
CA GLN A 564 48.76 -8.91 -27.34
C GLN A 564 49.20 -8.59 -28.77
N TYR A 565 49.28 -7.30 -29.11
CA TYR A 565 49.63 -6.86 -30.45
C TYR A 565 51.03 -7.30 -30.88
N GLY A 566 52.02 -7.15 -29.99
CA GLY A 566 53.41 -7.37 -30.32
C GLY A 566 53.81 -8.84 -30.37
N PHE A 567 53.39 -9.66 -29.40
CA PHE A 567 53.79 -11.07 -29.38
C PHE A 567 53.01 -11.95 -30.35
N SER A 568 51.76 -11.61 -30.70
CA SER A 568 50.97 -12.37 -31.68
C SER A 568 51.40 -12.17 -33.13
N ARG A 569 52.32 -11.23 -33.39
CA ARG A 569 52.77 -10.83 -34.74
C ARG A 569 54.26 -11.14 -34.94
N PRO A 570 54.76 -11.08 -36.19
CA PRO A 570 56.19 -11.20 -36.46
C PRO A 570 56.99 -10.16 -35.65
N PRO A 571 58.15 -10.55 -35.08
CA PRO A 571 58.89 -11.79 -35.32
C PRO A 571 58.52 -12.97 -34.38
N TYR A 572 57.66 -12.77 -33.38
CA TYR A 572 57.42 -13.76 -32.33
C TYR A 572 56.33 -14.79 -32.68
N ASN A 573 55.23 -14.34 -33.30
CA ASN A 573 54.11 -15.18 -33.74
C ASN A 573 53.60 -16.18 -32.66
N PHE A 574 53.53 -15.73 -31.41
CA PHE A 574 53.03 -16.56 -30.31
C PHE A 574 51.54 -16.85 -30.48
N SER A 575 51.14 -18.09 -30.18
CA SER A 575 49.72 -18.45 -30.05
C SER A 575 49.08 -17.70 -28.88
N GLU A 576 47.74 -17.61 -28.86
CA GLU A 576 46.99 -16.96 -27.78
C GLU A 576 47.37 -17.49 -26.39
N THR A 577 47.60 -18.80 -26.27
CA THR A 577 48.05 -19.44 -25.02
C THR A 577 49.44 -18.95 -24.60
N SER A 578 50.38 -18.86 -25.55
CA SER A 578 51.75 -18.40 -25.31
C SER A 578 51.80 -16.92 -24.97
N VAL A 579 50.98 -16.09 -25.64
CA VAL A 579 50.78 -14.68 -25.26
C VAL A 579 50.20 -14.59 -23.85
N GLY A 580 49.22 -15.44 -23.51
CA GLY A 580 48.68 -15.58 -22.15
C GLY A 580 49.75 -15.76 -21.07
N VAL A 581 50.74 -16.62 -21.33
CA VAL A 581 51.87 -16.86 -20.41
C VAL A 581 52.73 -15.60 -20.21
N THR A 582 52.89 -14.75 -21.23
CA THR A 582 53.70 -13.52 -21.08
C THR A 582 53.12 -12.54 -20.06
N TYR A 583 51.79 -12.49 -19.87
CA TYR A 583 51.16 -11.67 -18.83
C TYR A 583 51.52 -12.11 -17.41
N MET A 584 51.89 -13.38 -17.22
CA MET A 584 52.32 -13.87 -15.90
C MET A 584 53.57 -13.17 -15.41
N ALA A 585 54.45 -12.67 -16.30
CA ALA A 585 55.62 -11.91 -15.90
C ALA A 585 55.24 -10.61 -15.17
N THR A 586 54.28 -9.86 -15.69
CA THR A 586 53.74 -8.66 -15.02
C THR A 586 53.04 -9.03 -13.71
N GLY A 587 52.23 -10.10 -13.70
CA GLY A 587 51.57 -10.59 -12.50
C GLY A 587 52.55 -11.00 -11.39
N MET A 588 53.63 -11.69 -11.73
CA MET A 588 54.68 -12.08 -10.79
C MET A 588 55.40 -10.85 -10.22
N GLY A 589 55.63 -9.82 -11.06
CA GLY A 589 56.11 -8.52 -10.60
C GLY A 589 55.20 -7.89 -9.54
N PHE A 590 53.87 -7.92 -9.75
CA PHE A 590 52.89 -7.43 -8.77
C PHE A 590 52.97 -8.19 -7.45
N VAL A 591 53.05 -9.51 -7.49
CA VAL A 591 53.13 -10.36 -6.29
C VAL A 591 54.38 -10.03 -5.49
N VAL A 592 55.55 -10.02 -6.13
CA VAL A 592 56.83 -9.73 -5.47
C VAL A 592 56.80 -8.33 -4.85
N SER A 593 56.34 -7.33 -5.60
CA SER A 593 56.23 -5.94 -5.14
C SER A 593 55.27 -5.77 -3.95
N SER A 594 54.15 -6.50 -3.94
CA SER A 594 53.20 -6.44 -2.82
C SER A 594 53.79 -6.99 -1.53
N ILE A 595 54.62 -8.05 -1.62
CA ILE A 595 55.26 -8.67 -0.47
C ILE A 595 56.36 -7.78 0.11
N VAL A 596 57.21 -7.20 -0.74
CA VAL A 596 58.37 -6.41 -0.28
C VAL A 596 58.08 -4.93 -0.10
N GLY A 597 57.14 -4.38 -0.88
CA GLY A 597 56.88 -2.94 -0.97
C GLY A 597 56.26 -2.35 0.29
N GLY A 598 55.30 -3.05 0.91
CA GLY A 598 54.66 -2.62 2.16
C GLY A 598 55.67 -2.47 3.32
N PRO A 599 56.40 -3.54 3.69
CA PRO A 599 57.43 -3.46 4.72
C PRO A 599 58.52 -2.42 4.44
N TRP A 600 58.90 -2.24 3.18
CA TRP A 600 59.87 -1.23 2.77
C TRP A 600 59.35 0.18 3.04
N MET A 601 58.11 0.49 2.63
CA MET A 601 57.45 1.77 2.89
C MET A 601 57.34 2.07 4.39
N ASP A 602 56.96 1.07 5.21
CA ASP A 602 56.83 1.26 6.65
C ASP A 602 58.18 1.51 7.33
N SER A 603 59.26 0.89 6.83
CA SER A 603 60.62 1.14 7.29
C SER A 603 61.06 2.58 7.00
N ILE A 604 60.76 3.09 5.79
CA ILE A 604 61.00 4.49 5.41
C ILE A 604 60.29 5.44 6.39
N MET A 605 59.00 5.23 6.64
CA MET A 605 58.24 6.07 7.57
C MET A 605 58.81 6.07 8.98
N LYS A 606 59.19 4.90 9.51
CA LYS A 606 59.84 4.78 10.83
C LYS A 606 61.14 5.56 10.88
N ARG A 607 61.96 5.50 9.82
CA ARG A 607 63.23 6.22 9.72
C ARG A 607 63.01 7.73 9.70
N GLU A 608 62.08 8.22 8.88
CA GLU A 608 61.79 9.66 8.77
C GLU A 608 61.12 10.22 10.03
N ALA A 609 60.24 9.46 10.70
CA ALA A 609 59.65 9.85 11.98
C ALA A 609 60.71 9.99 13.09
N ARG A 610 61.68 9.06 13.16
CA ARG A 610 62.81 9.14 14.10
C ARG A 610 63.73 10.32 13.79
N LYS A 611 64.09 10.52 12.52
CA LYS A 611 64.96 11.62 12.06
C LYS A 611 64.38 12.99 12.40
N ALA A 612 63.06 13.14 12.32
CA ALA A 612 62.36 14.37 12.65
C ALA A 612 61.99 14.52 14.14
N GLY A 613 62.37 13.57 15.01
CA GLY A 613 62.07 13.61 16.44
C GLY A 613 60.58 13.58 16.80
N ARG A 614 59.72 13.02 15.93
CA ARG A 614 58.25 13.09 16.08
C ARG A 614 57.72 11.96 16.95
N TYR A 615 57.55 12.23 18.24
CA TYR A 615 56.93 11.33 19.22
C TYR A 615 55.66 11.95 19.80
N ASN A 616 54.64 11.12 20.05
CA ASN A 616 53.45 11.54 20.79
C ASN A 616 53.72 11.53 22.31
N ALA A 617 52.75 12.01 23.09
CA ALA A 617 52.83 12.08 24.56
C ALA A 617 53.06 10.71 25.25
N GLN A 618 52.86 9.60 24.53
CA GLN A 618 53.05 8.23 24.99
C GLN A 618 54.34 7.59 24.44
N GLY A 619 55.25 8.38 23.85
CA GLY A 619 56.53 7.91 23.32
C GLY A 619 56.44 7.10 22.03
N ARG A 620 55.29 7.07 21.34
CA ARG A 620 55.11 6.40 20.03
C ARG A 620 55.39 7.35 18.88
N LEU A 621 55.92 6.83 17.77
CA LEU A 621 56.23 7.61 16.57
C LEU A 621 54.95 8.16 15.92
N ILE A 622 54.98 9.43 15.50
CA ILE A 622 53.91 10.06 14.72
C ILE A 622 54.26 9.96 13.24
N TYR A 623 53.41 9.28 12.49
CA TYR A 623 53.55 9.07 11.05
C TYR A 623 52.74 10.10 10.26
N LEU A 624 53.38 10.73 9.28
CA LEU A 624 52.71 11.58 8.30
C LEU A 624 52.60 10.84 6.95
N PRO A 625 51.48 11.02 6.22
CA PRO A 625 51.30 10.39 4.91
C PRO A 625 52.48 10.67 3.98
N GLU A 626 52.90 11.93 3.86
CA GLU A 626 53.98 12.36 2.98
C GLU A 626 55.33 11.65 3.21
N ASP A 627 55.55 11.04 4.38
CA ASP A 627 56.75 10.26 4.66
C ASP A 627 56.81 8.94 3.87
N ARG A 628 55.68 8.47 3.32
CA ARG A 628 55.64 7.34 2.38
C ARG A 628 56.23 7.68 1.02
N MET A 629 56.38 8.96 0.67
CA MET A 629 56.87 9.42 -0.62
C MET A 629 58.33 9.88 -0.53
N LYS A 630 59.23 8.93 -0.30
CA LYS A 630 60.69 9.16 -0.30
C LYS A 630 61.33 8.34 -1.41
N GLU A 631 62.44 7.66 -1.16
CA GLU A 631 63.20 6.95 -2.18
C GLU A 631 62.35 5.96 -2.99
N ASN A 632 61.39 5.28 -2.35
CA ASN A 632 60.49 4.33 -2.98
C ASN A 632 59.62 4.97 -4.08
N ALA A 633 59.11 6.19 -3.87
CA ALA A 633 58.28 6.88 -4.84
C ALA A 633 59.09 7.29 -6.08
N TRP A 634 60.31 7.79 -5.88
CA TRP A 634 61.22 8.17 -6.97
C TRP A 634 61.71 6.94 -7.76
N VAL A 635 62.07 5.87 -7.07
CA VAL A 635 62.46 4.59 -7.69
C VAL A 635 61.32 4.05 -8.52
N ALA A 636 60.12 3.99 -7.95
CA ALA A 636 58.96 3.51 -8.69
C ALA A 636 58.74 4.39 -9.93
N ASN A 637 58.70 5.73 -9.77
CA ASN A 637 58.37 6.66 -10.86
C ASN A 637 59.40 6.71 -11.98
N THR A 638 60.60 6.23 -11.70
CA THR A 638 61.66 6.08 -12.70
C THR A 638 61.56 4.72 -13.39
N LEU A 639 61.30 3.66 -12.64
CA LEU A 639 61.47 2.30 -13.12
C LEU A 639 60.31 1.81 -14.00
N TYR A 640 59.05 2.17 -13.71
CA TYR A 640 57.94 1.72 -14.56
C TYR A 640 57.91 2.41 -15.94
N PRO A 641 58.15 3.73 -16.09
CA PRO A 641 58.16 4.34 -17.42
C PRO A 641 59.35 3.84 -18.26
N LEU A 642 60.52 3.67 -17.64
CA LEU A 642 61.68 3.09 -18.31
C LEU A 642 61.45 1.64 -18.74
N SER A 643 60.72 0.85 -17.95
CA SER A 643 60.35 -0.51 -18.35
C SER A 643 59.38 -0.54 -19.55
N LEU A 644 58.48 0.46 -19.68
CA LEU A 644 57.65 0.63 -20.87
C LEU A 644 58.51 0.97 -22.09
N LEU A 645 59.47 1.88 -21.94
CA LEU A 645 60.41 2.24 -23.00
C LEU A 645 61.24 1.02 -23.44
N TRP A 646 61.78 0.28 -22.47
CA TRP A 646 62.52 -0.96 -22.71
C TRP A 646 61.67 -1.99 -23.44
N PHE A 647 60.44 -2.23 -22.98
CA PHE A 647 59.50 -3.14 -23.64
C PHE A 647 59.21 -2.68 -25.08
N GLY A 648 58.81 -1.42 -25.26
CA GLY A 648 58.38 -0.89 -26.54
C GLY A 648 59.44 -0.97 -27.64
N TRP A 649 60.68 -0.63 -27.32
CA TRP A 649 61.78 -0.72 -28.29
C TRP A 649 62.27 -2.15 -28.51
N SER A 650 62.21 -3.02 -27.48
CA SER A 650 62.49 -4.46 -27.66
C SER A 650 61.49 -5.10 -28.62
N MET A 651 60.21 -4.69 -28.55
CA MET A 651 59.18 -5.13 -29.48
C MET A 651 59.38 -4.54 -30.89
N TYR A 652 59.77 -3.26 -30.99
CA TYR A 652 60.01 -2.59 -32.26
C TYR A 652 61.16 -3.23 -33.07
N TYR A 653 62.28 -3.54 -32.41
CA TYR A 653 63.45 -4.14 -33.06
C TYR A 653 63.41 -5.67 -33.15
N GLY A 654 62.37 -6.30 -32.60
CA GLY A 654 62.22 -7.76 -32.68
C GLY A 654 63.32 -8.54 -31.94
N VAL A 655 63.74 -8.04 -30.78
CA VAL A 655 64.79 -8.65 -29.94
C VAL A 655 64.35 -10.03 -29.42
N GLN A 656 65.25 -10.86 -28.89
CA GLN A 656 64.88 -12.15 -28.31
C GLN A 656 63.80 -12.00 -27.22
N PHE A 657 62.77 -12.85 -27.24
CA PHE A 657 61.51 -12.69 -26.49
C PHE A 657 61.63 -12.61 -24.95
N MET A 658 62.71 -13.12 -24.34
CA MET A 658 62.93 -12.99 -22.89
C MET A 658 63.25 -11.56 -22.48
N VAL A 659 63.83 -10.77 -23.37
CA VAL A 659 64.17 -9.36 -23.12
C VAL A 659 62.91 -8.52 -22.84
N PRO A 660 61.89 -8.46 -23.73
CA PRO A 660 60.64 -7.76 -23.43
C PRO A 660 59.89 -8.38 -22.25
N ILE A 661 59.93 -9.70 -22.04
CA ILE A 661 59.29 -10.35 -20.87
C ILE A 661 59.92 -9.89 -19.56
N THR A 662 61.24 -9.70 -19.52
CA THR A 662 61.92 -9.18 -18.33
C THR A 662 61.49 -7.74 -18.05
N ALA A 663 61.32 -6.93 -19.11
CA ALA A 663 60.77 -5.58 -18.98
C ALA A 663 59.34 -5.60 -18.39
N LEU A 664 58.50 -6.57 -18.78
CA LEU A 664 57.15 -6.75 -18.23
C LEU A 664 57.14 -7.07 -16.73
N PHE A 665 58.10 -7.87 -16.25
CA PHE A 665 58.28 -8.15 -14.81
C PHE A 665 58.67 -6.88 -14.04
N VAL A 666 59.65 -6.13 -14.55
CA VAL A 666 60.10 -4.86 -13.94
C VAL A 666 58.98 -3.83 -13.93
N PHE A 667 58.19 -3.76 -15.00
CA PHE A 667 57.00 -2.92 -15.08
C PHE A 667 55.98 -3.29 -14.00
N GLY A 668 55.64 -4.58 -13.87
CA GLY A 668 54.73 -5.08 -12.84
C GLY A 668 55.22 -4.70 -11.44
N PHE A 669 56.47 -5.02 -11.14
CA PHE A 669 57.07 -4.70 -9.84
C PHE A 669 56.94 -3.21 -9.49
N SER A 670 57.33 -2.33 -10.41
CA SER A 670 57.38 -0.89 -10.17
C SER A 670 56.00 -0.20 -10.17
N SER A 671 55.09 -0.62 -11.03
CA SER A 671 53.73 -0.07 -11.05
C SER A 671 52.91 -0.48 -9.81
N MET A 672 53.14 -1.66 -9.24
CA MET A 672 52.51 -2.05 -7.97
C MET A 672 53.03 -1.27 -6.77
N LEU A 673 54.31 -0.84 -6.77
CA LEU A 673 54.81 0.10 -5.77
C LEU A 673 54.03 1.42 -5.81
N HIS A 674 53.67 1.92 -6.99
CA HIS A 674 52.81 3.10 -7.13
C HIS A 674 51.40 2.89 -6.62
N PHE A 675 50.76 1.75 -6.93
CA PHE A 675 49.40 1.50 -6.47
C PHE A 675 49.33 1.38 -4.95
N THR A 676 50.31 0.69 -4.37
CA THR A 676 50.42 0.53 -2.92
C THR A 676 50.64 1.89 -2.27
N LEU A 677 51.56 2.70 -2.81
CA LEU A 677 51.80 4.07 -2.36
C LEU A 677 50.55 4.95 -2.44
N GLY A 678 49.91 5.03 -3.60
CA GLY A 678 48.76 5.90 -3.80
C GLY A 678 47.56 5.52 -2.94
N THR A 679 47.28 4.21 -2.80
CA THR A 679 46.13 3.73 -2.01
C THR A 679 46.35 3.97 -0.52
N THR A 680 47.54 3.65 0.01
CA THR A 680 47.87 3.88 1.43
C THR A 680 47.87 5.37 1.76
N MET A 681 48.46 6.21 0.90
CA MET A 681 48.43 7.67 1.04
C MET A 681 47.01 8.23 1.13
N LEU A 682 46.09 7.78 0.27
CA LEU A 682 44.71 8.26 0.28
C LEU A 682 43.94 7.86 1.54
N THR A 683 44.16 6.63 2.02
CA THR A 683 43.55 6.21 3.29
C THR A 683 44.04 7.02 4.48
N GLU A 684 45.30 7.49 4.44
CA GLU A 684 45.89 8.29 5.52
C GLU A 684 45.60 9.79 5.38
N PHE A 685 45.38 10.32 4.18
CA PHE A 685 44.91 11.68 3.95
C PHE A 685 43.43 11.85 4.33
N VAL A 686 42.62 10.81 4.19
CA VAL A 686 41.17 10.86 4.46
C VAL A 686 40.80 9.87 5.58
N ARG A 687 41.47 9.92 6.73
CA ARG A 687 41.38 8.89 7.81
C ARG A 687 39.96 8.55 8.25
N LYS A 688 39.08 9.55 8.36
CA LYS A 688 37.67 9.36 8.78
C LYS A 688 36.74 8.89 7.64
N ARG A 689 37.17 9.02 6.38
CA ARG A 689 36.41 8.61 5.18
C ARG A 689 37.32 7.84 4.23
N SER A 690 38.07 6.88 4.76
CA SER A 690 39.09 6.12 4.01
C SER A 690 38.48 5.37 2.82
N SER A 691 37.26 4.84 2.99
CA SER A 691 36.45 4.23 1.92
C SER A 691 36.15 5.21 0.78
N ALA A 692 35.83 6.47 1.10
CA ALA A 692 35.59 7.50 0.09
C ALA A 692 36.87 7.87 -0.67
N GLY A 693 38.01 7.97 0.02
CA GLY A 693 39.31 8.21 -0.61
C GLY A 693 39.70 7.10 -1.60
N VAL A 694 39.48 5.83 -1.22
CA VAL A 694 39.72 4.67 -2.11
C VAL A 694 38.71 4.64 -3.26
N ALA A 695 37.45 4.98 -3.02
CA ALA A 695 36.42 5.03 -4.06
C ALA A 695 36.75 6.06 -5.16
N VAL A 696 37.19 7.26 -4.78
CA VAL A 696 37.64 8.29 -5.73
C VAL A 696 38.82 7.79 -6.57
N ASN A 697 39.80 7.14 -5.93
CA ASN A 697 40.95 6.57 -6.63
C ASN A 697 40.52 5.57 -7.69
N ASN A 698 39.66 4.62 -7.31
CA ASN A 698 39.19 3.58 -8.22
C ASN A 698 38.35 4.16 -9.36
N PHE A 699 37.51 5.15 -9.08
CA PHE A 699 36.70 5.82 -10.10
C PHE A 699 37.56 6.50 -11.17
N VAL A 700 38.52 7.33 -10.76
CA VAL A 700 39.41 8.03 -11.71
C VAL A 700 40.32 7.06 -12.46
N ARG A 701 40.87 6.04 -11.78
CA ARG A 701 41.67 4.97 -12.38
C ARG A 701 40.93 4.27 -13.51
N ASN A 702 39.67 3.89 -13.27
CA ASN A 702 38.87 3.18 -14.25
C ASN A 702 38.50 4.05 -15.45
N ILE A 703 38.24 5.36 -15.25
CA ILE A 703 38.00 6.29 -16.36
C ILE A 703 39.25 6.43 -17.24
N LEU A 704 40.43 6.65 -16.65
CA LEU A 704 41.67 6.77 -17.42
C LEU A 704 42.10 5.45 -18.07
N SER A 705 41.83 4.31 -17.43
CA SER A 705 42.04 2.97 -18.01
C SER A 705 41.12 2.72 -19.21
N CYS A 706 39.84 3.09 -19.11
CA CYS A 706 38.88 3.00 -20.22
C CYS A 706 39.35 3.86 -21.41
N GLY A 707 39.71 5.12 -21.15
CA GLY A 707 40.26 6.00 -22.18
C GLY A 707 41.52 5.44 -22.83
N GLY A 708 42.48 4.97 -22.01
CA GLY A 708 43.71 4.34 -22.49
C GLY A 708 43.44 3.10 -23.37
N THR A 709 42.49 2.25 -22.96
CA THR A 709 42.09 1.05 -23.71
C THR A 709 41.51 1.40 -25.08
N ILE A 710 40.64 2.42 -25.15
CA ILE A 710 40.00 2.86 -26.40
C ILE A 710 41.03 3.39 -27.40
N ILE A 711 42.01 4.16 -26.94
CA ILE A 711 42.99 4.82 -27.82
C ILE A 711 44.17 3.91 -28.19
N ALA A 712 44.49 2.89 -27.39
CA ALA A 712 45.72 2.11 -27.54
C ALA A 712 45.83 1.42 -28.91
N ALA A 713 44.78 0.72 -29.37
CA ALA A 713 44.85 0.00 -30.65
C ALA A 713 45.03 0.95 -31.86
N PRO A 714 44.22 2.02 -32.03
CA PRO A 714 44.45 3.03 -33.07
C PRO A 714 45.85 3.66 -33.00
N TRP A 715 46.35 3.92 -31.78
CA TRP A 715 47.64 4.55 -31.57
C TRP A 715 48.80 3.63 -31.98
N ILE A 716 48.75 2.35 -31.61
CA ILE A 716 49.72 1.34 -32.06
C ILE A 716 49.73 1.24 -33.58
N HIS A 717 48.57 1.26 -34.23
CA HIS A 717 48.47 1.19 -35.69
C HIS A 717 49.08 2.43 -36.38
N GLY A 718 48.95 3.61 -35.77
CA GLY A 718 49.43 4.86 -36.35
C GLY A 718 50.95 5.07 -36.25
N VAL A 719 51.55 4.79 -35.09
CA VAL A 719 52.97 5.11 -34.83
C VAL A 719 53.82 3.92 -34.37
N GLY A 720 53.21 2.76 -34.15
CA GLY A 720 53.90 1.57 -33.64
C GLY A 720 54.11 1.55 -32.12
N VAL A 721 54.40 0.37 -31.59
CA VAL A 721 54.51 0.11 -30.15
C VAL A 721 55.67 0.90 -29.50
N GLY A 722 56.82 1.02 -30.17
CA GLY A 722 57.99 1.72 -29.63
C GLY A 722 57.73 3.21 -29.37
N TYR A 723 57.21 3.92 -30.36
CA TYR A 723 56.90 5.35 -30.23
C TYR A 723 55.75 5.59 -29.25
N MET A 724 54.71 4.76 -29.26
CA MET A 724 53.62 4.85 -28.27
C MET A 724 54.16 4.71 -26.83
N MET A 725 54.99 3.70 -26.56
CA MET A 725 55.59 3.51 -25.23
C MET A 725 56.55 4.64 -24.86
N THR A 726 57.24 5.23 -25.83
CA THR A 726 58.08 6.41 -25.60
C THR A 726 57.24 7.61 -25.17
N THR A 727 56.12 7.90 -25.86
CA THR A 727 55.21 8.99 -25.46
C THR A 727 54.63 8.76 -24.08
N ILE A 728 54.18 7.54 -23.78
CA ILE A 728 53.65 7.19 -22.46
C ILE A 728 54.75 7.35 -21.40
N CYS A 729 55.98 6.90 -21.68
CA CYS A 729 57.11 7.04 -20.77
C CYS A 729 57.37 8.51 -20.42
N VAL A 730 57.42 9.40 -21.41
CA VAL A 730 57.62 10.84 -21.19
C VAL A 730 56.49 11.44 -20.35
N VAL A 731 55.23 11.18 -20.72
CA VAL A 731 54.07 11.72 -20.01
C VAL A 731 54.01 11.22 -18.56
N CYS A 732 54.20 9.91 -18.36
CA CYS A 732 54.23 9.28 -17.04
C CYS A 732 55.36 9.85 -16.17
N SER A 733 56.54 10.02 -16.75
CA SER A 733 57.70 10.58 -16.06
C SER A 733 57.44 12.03 -15.65
N LEU A 734 57.00 12.89 -16.57
CA LEU A 734 56.74 14.30 -16.31
C LEU A 734 55.68 14.51 -15.24
N LEU A 735 54.51 13.86 -15.39
CA LEU A 735 53.40 14.02 -14.45
C LEU A 735 53.72 13.40 -13.08
N GLY A 736 54.39 12.25 -13.07
CA GLY A 736 54.80 11.57 -11.85
C GLY A 736 55.85 12.34 -11.06
N PHE A 737 56.92 12.81 -11.71
CA PHE A 737 57.97 13.58 -11.02
C PHE A 737 57.45 14.94 -10.54
N LEU A 738 56.66 15.63 -11.37
CA LEU A 738 56.01 16.87 -10.96
C LEU A 738 55.07 16.65 -9.77
N GLY A 739 54.25 15.59 -9.81
CA GLY A 739 53.34 15.25 -8.72
C GLY A 739 54.07 14.91 -7.42
N ILE A 740 55.10 14.07 -7.47
CA ILE A 740 55.93 13.71 -6.31
C ILE A 740 56.62 14.95 -5.75
N TRP A 741 57.19 15.81 -6.60
CA TRP A 741 57.85 17.04 -6.18
C TRP A 741 56.87 18.04 -5.53
N LEU A 742 55.69 18.24 -6.13
CA LEU A 742 54.65 19.14 -5.61
C LEU A 742 54.14 18.69 -4.25
N ILE A 743 53.87 17.38 -4.09
CA ILE A 743 53.48 16.81 -2.80
C ILE A 743 54.62 16.98 -1.80
N SER A 744 55.86 16.62 -2.17
CA SER A 744 57.02 16.73 -1.27
C SER A 744 57.28 18.14 -0.77
N ARG A 745 56.99 19.17 -1.59
CA ARG A 745 57.22 20.59 -1.25
C ARG A 745 56.08 21.21 -0.43
N ASN A 746 54.83 20.87 -0.74
CA ASN A 746 53.65 21.57 -0.20
C ASN A 746 52.78 20.73 0.74
N ALA A 747 53.11 19.45 0.97
CA ALA A 747 52.27 18.50 1.72
C ALA A 747 51.82 19.03 3.09
N GLN A 748 52.72 19.61 3.88
CA GLN A 748 52.39 20.09 5.23
C GLN A 748 51.32 21.19 5.20
N LYS A 749 51.46 22.17 4.30
CA LYS A 749 50.51 23.28 4.14
C LYS A 749 49.17 22.76 3.63
N TRP A 750 49.17 21.92 2.60
CA TRP A 750 47.93 21.39 2.03
C TRP A 750 47.18 20.44 2.96
N ARG A 751 47.90 19.65 3.76
CA ARG A 751 47.30 18.78 4.77
C ARG A 751 46.61 19.59 5.86
N ALA A 752 47.25 20.65 6.37
CA ALA A 752 46.62 21.54 7.35
C ALA A 752 45.32 22.17 6.82
N THR A 753 45.33 22.70 5.59
CA THR A 753 44.14 23.28 4.95
C THR A 753 43.05 22.23 4.70
N MET A 754 43.43 21.02 4.28
CA MET A 754 42.49 19.93 4.03
C MET A 754 41.86 19.41 5.32
N ASP A 755 42.65 19.20 6.38
CA ASP A 755 42.17 18.75 7.68
C ASP A 755 41.17 19.76 8.29
N GLU A 756 41.42 21.07 8.13
CA GLU A 756 40.48 22.12 8.54
C GLU A 756 39.18 22.10 7.71
N ALA A 757 39.29 21.94 6.40
CA ALA A 757 38.14 21.88 5.51
C ALA A 757 37.29 20.61 5.72
N LEU A 758 37.92 19.47 6.00
CA LEU A 758 37.24 18.21 6.30
C LEU A 758 36.54 18.26 7.66
N LYS A 759 37.11 18.94 8.66
CA LYS A 759 36.43 19.21 9.95
C LYS A 759 35.15 20.04 9.82
N LYS A 760 35.03 20.88 8.79
CA LYS A 760 33.83 21.70 8.52
C LYS A 760 32.75 20.94 7.72
N MET A 761 33.06 19.76 7.19
CA MET A 761 32.14 18.90 6.41
C MET A 761 31.63 17.69 7.19
N ASP A 762 32.20 17.42 8.37
CA ASP A 762 31.66 16.54 9.42
C ASP A 762 30.76 17.39 10.32
#